data_AF-A0A318ZAH7-F1
#
_entry.id   AF-A0A318ZAH7-F1
#
_cell.length_a   1.000
_cell.length_b   1.000
_cell.length_c   1.000
_cell.angle_alpha   90.00
_cell.angle_beta   90.00
_cell.angle_gamma   90.00
#
_symmetry.space_group_name_H-M   'P 1'
#
loop_
_entity.id
_entity.type
_entity.pdbx_description
1 polymer ?
#
loop_
_entity_poly.entity_id
_entity_poly.type
_entity_poly.pdbx_seq_one_letter_code
_entity_poly.pdbx_strand_id
1 'polypeptide(L)'
;MLQSEPESELEPKKVAIIGAGPSGLVTAKTFLHNAPVGRFRVTIFEKGDSIGGLWNWTHPEGATDEGEGEHAGQQGGSHTRRREFVSPSMRTNLSRFTVAFADLAWEEVLGSVPVPMFPRAWQVGRYLEAYAERFLASPGVVIRFGCEVVKTSTSSQGGWVVEWVDGKDKSTHEEHFDYLVIASGYFARPFMPDIPGLAAFSDKTVHSSALRGAADVQRVLSAGGPSGKVVIIGGSLSGVEAASAVALHLSSLGVSHPTTQIHHICSRPFWAVPTYLPSPAETQGQLVPFLPLDLVFYDLARRPPGRIEFTSGPLSPAQVAKTNSYLRALLGSEYARIGSGSNNSIKLQTPSWTAISNDHAEYVRSGAIHTTIGRVARLEQTPNHSATNIHITLPTGSSRIIEDVAAVILATGFTPDDSLAFLPESILMQLEYSPDDPFIPLILDNKGTVRTEIPALGFVGFYRGPYWGVMEMQARSLVARWTAQPGDSPTGHHPHPDPRGSTEKAREQLRQLRQNSTQRSQFPMGDYVGLMESFARELGIPRVELGELQQRVNPVIPARYHAFDACTGSTNSGKRRRNRSEDMMSINKDDSTRRTPTQPQKTIEPLSSLLSLFTTEDQYAAATTTATATAIFRALHGSWRFTRTTTTTTTTSTLTPGSAEPEFKPKDHPVVENSRNSEQTSTLPPLPDRTKDTTKGAATFHPRYVTAPGYEKEYLYLESEAETRTPASDFETPSSRDLSSTRKGAVYRLVGDEGGGPQNTDSGPGVQGGQIYVWDDHAWDAATGLGDTRDDGQGGAGSLADRFAYGLQVRPAISLGPDAEHDMESGTDGVEGHRSRFSVHASGQSCDGSNTPVTWEYRFVLDGVSVIRWECLENENLSAGRRRRTETVYVR
;
A
#
# COMPACT_ATOMS: atom_id res chain seq x y z
N MET A 1 -33.72 -46.83 -40.09
CA MET A 1 -34.00 -45.39 -39.90
C MET A 1 -34.59 -45.22 -38.51
N LEU A 2 -33.76 -44.91 -37.53
CA LEU A 2 -34.20 -44.37 -36.24
C LEU A 2 -33.82 -42.90 -36.31
N GLN A 3 -34.81 -42.03 -36.47
CA GLN A 3 -34.61 -40.58 -36.42
C GLN A 3 -34.18 -40.23 -34.99
N SER A 4 -32.97 -39.70 -34.85
CA SER A 4 -32.56 -38.96 -33.66
C SER A 4 -33.52 -37.78 -33.51
N GLU A 5 -34.25 -37.71 -32.39
CA GLU A 5 -34.94 -36.48 -32.02
C GLU A 5 -33.91 -35.35 -31.88
N PRO A 6 -34.21 -34.13 -32.36
CA PRO A 6 -33.33 -33.00 -32.17
C PRO A 6 -33.27 -32.67 -30.68
N GLU A 7 -32.08 -32.58 -30.10
CA GLU A 7 -31.88 -31.95 -28.79
C GLU A 7 -32.53 -30.57 -28.85
N SER A 8 -33.62 -30.36 -28.11
CA SER A 8 -34.25 -29.06 -28.01
C SER A 8 -33.23 -28.09 -27.40
N GLU A 9 -32.81 -27.07 -28.16
CA GLU A 9 -32.03 -25.96 -27.60
C GLU A 9 -32.84 -25.34 -26.44
N LEU A 10 -32.44 -25.65 -25.20
CA LEU A 10 -33.07 -25.10 -24.01
C LEU A 10 -32.91 -23.59 -24.02
N GLU A 11 -34.00 -22.84 -23.83
CA GLU A 11 -33.93 -21.39 -23.77
C GLU A 11 -32.91 -20.91 -22.70
N PRO A 12 -32.12 -19.86 -23.00
CA PRO A 12 -31.14 -19.31 -22.07
C PRO A 12 -31.81 -18.88 -20.75
N LYS A 13 -31.22 -19.27 -19.62
CA LYS A 13 -31.71 -18.83 -18.30
C LYS A 13 -31.36 -17.37 -18.05
N LYS A 14 -32.33 -16.57 -17.62
CA LYS A 14 -32.16 -15.14 -17.35
C LYS A 14 -31.57 -14.90 -15.97
N VAL A 15 -30.52 -14.10 -15.90
CA VAL A 15 -29.82 -13.74 -14.65
C VAL A 15 -29.84 -12.23 -14.47
N ALA A 16 -30.45 -11.75 -13.38
CA ALA A 16 -30.35 -10.37 -12.95
C ALA A 16 -29.15 -10.19 -12.02
N ILE A 17 -28.30 -9.21 -12.30
CA ILE A 17 -27.16 -8.81 -11.47
C ILE A 17 -27.40 -7.37 -11.01
N ILE A 18 -27.38 -7.13 -9.70
CA ILE A 18 -27.60 -5.79 -9.15
C ILE A 18 -26.24 -5.13 -8.87
N GLY A 19 -25.88 -4.11 -9.65
CA GLY A 19 -24.63 -3.34 -9.56
C GLY A 19 -23.60 -3.69 -10.64
N ALA A 20 -22.96 -2.67 -11.22
CA ALA A 20 -21.92 -2.78 -12.24
C ALA A 20 -20.51 -2.38 -11.74
N GLY A 21 -20.25 -2.58 -10.45
CA GLY A 21 -18.90 -2.53 -9.88
C GLY A 21 -18.07 -3.79 -10.21
N PRO A 22 -16.86 -3.95 -9.63
CA PRO A 22 -15.99 -5.11 -9.89
C PRO A 22 -16.72 -6.45 -9.75
N SER A 23 -17.54 -6.59 -8.71
CA SER A 23 -18.31 -7.81 -8.42
C SER A 23 -19.34 -8.13 -9.50
N GLY A 24 -20.04 -7.12 -10.03
CA GLY A 24 -21.04 -7.30 -11.08
C GLY A 24 -20.41 -7.66 -12.42
N LEU A 25 -19.33 -6.97 -12.78
CA LEU A 25 -18.60 -7.20 -14.03
C LEU A 25 -17.98 -8.61 -14.08
N VAL A 26 -17.29 -9.03 -13.02
CA VAL A 26 -16.71 -10.38 -12.98
C VAL A 26 -17.79 -11.46 -12.92
N THR A 27 -18.93 -11.19 -12.27
CA THR A 27 -20.08 -12.10 -12.30
C THR A 27 -20.59 -12.25 -13.73
N ALA A 28 -20.95 -11.16 -14.40
CA ALA A 28 -21.46 -11.20 -15.77
C ALA A 28 -20.48 -11.93 -16.71
N LYS A 29 -19.20 -11.57 -16.66
CA LYS A 29 -18.15 -12.24 -17.42
C LYS A 29 -18.14 -13.75 -17.15
N THR A 30 -18.16 -14.15 -15.89
CA THR A 30 -18.08 -15.57 -15.52
C THR A 30 -19.31 -16.34 -16.04
N PHE A 31 -20.50 -15.76 -15.98
CA PHE A 31 -21.71 -16.37 -16.53
C PHE A 31 -21.67 -16.55 -18.06
N LEU A 32 -21.04 -15.62 -18.77
CA LEU A 32 -20.94 -15.66 -20.22
C LEU A 32 -19.84 -16.61 -20.72
N HIS A 33 -18.71 -16.68 -20.00
CA HIS A 33 -17.49 -17.33 -20.48
C HIS A 33 -17.13 -18.63 -19.76
N ASN A 34 -17.65 -18.89 -18.55
CA ASN A 34 -17.37 -20.10 -17.79
C ASN A 34 -18.54 -21.10 -17.76
N ALA A 35 -19.66 -20.76 -18.40
CA ALA A 35 -20.80 -21.65 -18.63
C ALA A 35 -20.81 -22.13 -20.10
N PRO A 36 -21.55 -23.21 -20.43
CA PRO A 36 -21.82 -23.56 -21.82
C PRO A 36 -22.39 -22.34 -22.58
N VAL A 37 -21.93 -22.14 -23.81
CA VAL A 37 -22.35 -21.00 -24.64
C VAL A 37 -23.88 -20.97 -24.77
N GLY A 38 -24.49 -19.80 -24.58
CA GLY A 38 -25.94 -19.64 -24.65
C GLY A 38 -26.70 -20.15 -23.42
N ARG A 39 -26.04 -20.73 -22.42
CA ARG A 39 -26.70 -21.23 -21.20
C ARG A 39 -27.43 -20.14 -20.42
N PHE A 40 -26.87 -18.93 -20.39
CA PHE A 40 -27.37 -17.79 -19.62
C PHE A 40 -27.49 -16.53 -20.47
N ARG A 41 -28.49 -15.71 -20.15
CA ARG A 41 -28.62 -14.33 -20.59
C ARG A 41 -28.58 -13.41 -19.38
N VAL A 42 -27.64 -12.48 -19.36
CA VAL A 42 -27.33 -11.64 -18.20
C VAL A 42 -27.89 -10.24 -18.39
N THR A 43 -28.50 -9.69 -17.33
CA THR A 43 -28.85 -8.27 -17.26
C THR A 43 -28.25 -7.67 -16.00
N ILE A 44 -27.41 -6.66 -16.15
CA ILE A 44 -26.87 -5.88 -15.04
C ILE A 44 -27.70 -4.62 -14.88
N PHE A 45 -28.17 -4.34 -13.66
CA PHE A 45 -28.83 -3.08 -13.31
C PHE A 45 -27.85 -2.21 -12.52
N GLU A 46 -27.52 -1.03 -13.04
CA GLU A 46 -26.66 -0.04 -12.40
C GLU A 46 -27.42 1.27 -12.24
N LYS A 47 -27.45 1.79 -11.00
CA LYS A 47 -28.15 3.04 -10.70
C LYS A 47 -27.37 4.27 -11.14
N GLY A 48 -26.05 4.17 -11.21
CA GLY A 48 -25.18 5.17 -11.82
C GLY A 48 -25.27 5.16 -13.33
N ASP A 49 -24.67 6.17 -13.95
CA ASP A 49 -24.60 6.35 -15.40
C ASP A 49 -23.45 5.58 -16.08
N SER A 50 -22.56 4.97 -15.29
CA SER A 50 -21.43 4.17 -15.79
C SER A 50 -21.05 3.04 -14.83
N ILE A 51 -20.15 2.16 -15.28
CA ILE A 51 -19.62 1.03 -14.52
C ILE A 51 -18.61 1.47 -13.44
N GLY A 52 -18.10 0.52 -12.66
CA GLY A 52 -16.96 0.71 -11.77
C GLY A 52 -17.32 0.93 -10.30
N GLY A 53 -18.57 1.33 -10.01
CA GLY A 53 -19.07 1.52 -8.66
C GLY A 53 -18.23 2.53 -7.88
N LEU A 54 -17.59 2.09 -6.79
CA LEU A 54 -16.68 2.94 -5.98
C LEU A 54 -15.50 3.51 -6.78
N TRP A 55 -15.09 2.81 -7.84
CA TRP A 55 -13.91 3.11 -8.65
C TRP A 55 -14.24 3.85 -9.94
N ASN A 56 -15.47 4.34 -10.08
CA ASN A 56 -15.94 5.05 -11.26
C ASN A 56 -15.35 6.48 -11.34
N TRP A 57 -14.08 6.56 -11.75
CA TRP A 57 -13.34 7.80 -11.91
C TRP A 57 -12.72 7.84 -13.30
N THR A 58 -13.00 8.93 -14.02
CA THR A 58 -12.24 9.30 -15.21
C THR A 58 -10.93 9.92 -14.78
N HIS A 59 -9.90 9.84 -15.63
CA HIS A 59 -8.70 10.65 -15.45
C HIS A 59 -9.13 12.11 -15.28
N PRO A 60 -8.61 12.88 -14.30
CA PRO A 60 -8.90 14.31 -14.26
C PRO A 60 -8.38 14.93 -15.56
N GLU A 61 -9.27 15.44 -16.41
CA GLU A 61 -8.87 16.14 -17.63
C GLU A 61 -8.08 17.39 -17.24
N GLY A 62 -6.86 17.54 -17.79
CA GLY A 62 -5.96 18.64 -17.46
C GLY A 62 -5.07 18.42 -16.24
N ALA A 63 -5.18 17.28 -15.54
CA ALA A 63 -4.07 16.78 -14.74
C ALA A 63 -3.05 16.19 -15.72
N THR A 64 -1.97 16.91 -16.00
CA THR A 64 -0.73 16.20 -16.27
C THR A 64 -0.35 15.42 -14.99
N ASP A 65 0.48 14.39 -15.07
CA ASP A 65 1.09 13.74 -13.87
C ASP A 65 2.00 14.73 -13.06
N GLU A 66 1.79 16.03 -13.27
CA GLU A 66 2.64 17.14 -12.88
C GLU A 66 1.91 18.01 -11.87
N GLY A 67 2.35 17.92 -10.61
CA GLY A 67 1.99 18.86 -9.56
C GLY A 67 0.66 18.55 -8.88
N GLU A 68 0.74 18.07 -7.64
CA GLU A 68 -0.34 18.20 -6.66
C GLU A 68 -0.46 19.67 -6.22
N GLY A 69 -0.77 20.55 -7.18
CA GLY A 69 -1.01 21.97 -6.99
C GLY A 69 -2.49 22.26 -7.16
N GLU A 70 -3.05 22.92 -6.16
CA GLU A 70 -4.30 23.67 -6.14
C GLU A 70 -4.89 23.93 -7.54
N HIS A 71 -6.04 23.32 -7.88
CA HIS A 71 -7.06 23.78 -8.86
C HIS A 71 -8.01 22.66 -9.34
N ALA A 72 -8.10 21.50 -8.67
CA ALA A 72 -9.17 20.53 -8.93
C ALA A 72 -10.45 20.88 -8.16
N GLY A 73 -11.14 21.95 -8.58
CA GLY A 73 -12.30 22.41 -7.81
C GLY A 73 -13.17 23.44 -8.50
N GLN A 74 -13.35 23.39 -9.83
CA GLN A 74 -14.41 24.16 -10.49
C GLN A 74 -14.61 23.70 -11.94
N GLN A 75 -15.43 22.66 -12.15
CA GLN A 75 -16.27 22.60 -13.35
C GLN A 75 -17.68 22.20 -12.95
N GLY A 76 -18.56 23.19 -12.92
CA GLY A 76 -19.99 23.03 -12.78
C GLY A 76 -20.57 22.47 -14.08
N GLY A 77 -20.75 21.16 -14.14
CA GLY A 77 -21.63 20.49 -15.09
C GLY A 77 -22.60 19.62 -14.30
N SER A 78 -23.90 19.73 -14.60
CA SER A 78 -25.00 18.99 -13.96
C SER A 78 -24.78 17.47 -13.99
N HIS A 79 -24.08 16.92 -12.99
CA HIS A 79 -23.89 15.48 -12.80
C HIS A 79 -24.93 14.96 -11.80
N THR A 80 -25.87 14.18 -12.28
CA THR A 80 -26.77 13.39 -11.45
C THR A 80 -25.95 12.39 -10.60
N ARG A 81 -25.90 12.61 -9.28
CA ARG A 81 -25.58 11.65 -8.19
C ARG A 81 -24.45 10.64 -8.46
N ARG A 82 -23.21 11.08 -8.74
CA ARG A 82 -22.03 10.22 -8.55
C ARG A 82 -21.83 9.94 -7.05
N ARG A 83 -21.62 8.67 -6.67
CA ARG A 83 -21.23 8.29 -5.30
C ARG A 83 -19.72 8.56 -5.11
N GLU A 84 -19.39 9.82 -4.90
CA GLU A 84 -18.02 10.29 -4.76
C GLU A 84 -17.52 10.07 -3.32
N PHE A 85 -17.27 8.82 -2.93
CA PHE A 85 -16.79 8.50 -1.57
C PHE A 85 -15.27 8.47 -1.44
N VAL A 86 -14.54 8.42 -2.56
CA VAL A 86 -13.08 8.27 -2.60
C VAL A 86 -12.47 9.35 -3.49
N SER A 87 -11.19 9.64 -3.30
CA SER A 87 -10.45 10.52 -4.21
C SER A 87 -10.05 9.75 -5.47
N PRO A 88 -10.06 10.36 -6.67
CA PRO A 88 -9.50 9.73 -7.87
C PRO A 88 -8.01 9.36 -7.70
N SER A 89 -7.26 10.15 -6.91
CA SER A 89 -5.84 9.90 -6.63
C SER A 89 -5.58 8.91 -5.50
N MET A 90 -6.61 8.43 -4.81
CA MET A 90 -6.46 7.45 -3.71
C MET A 90 -5.85 6.15 -4.25
N ARG A 91 -4.78 5.66 -3.62
CA ARG A 91 -4.14 4.40 -3.97
C ARG A 91 -4.86 3.18 -3.39
N THR A 92 -4.76 2.05 -4.07
CA THR A 92 -5.18 0.76 -3.52
C THR A 92 -4.30 0.38 -2.35
N ASN A 93 -4.91 -0.27 -1.36
CA ASN A 93 -4.17 -0.80 -0.21
C ASN A 93 -3.38 -2.07 -0.55
N LEU A 94 -3.77 -2.80 -1.61
CA LEU A 94 -3.09 -4.03 -2.03
C LEU A 94 -2.46 -3.82 -3.41
N SER A 95 -1.47 -4.66 -3.73
CA SER A 95 -0.74 -4.54 -4.99
C SER A 95 -1.61 -4.85 -6.20
N ARG A 96 -1.17 -4.37 -7.36
CA ARG A 96 -1.71 -4.70 -8.68
C ARG A 96 -1.85 -6.21 -8.94
N PHE A 97 -1.09 -7.06 -8.25
CA PHE A 97 -1.17 -8.51 -8.42
C PHE A 97 -2.41 -9.14 -7.76
N THR A 98 -2.97 -8.50 -6.72
CA THR A 98 -4.18 -9.00 -6.03
C THR A 98 -5.41 -8.14 -6.30
N VAL A 99 -5.22 -6.88 -6.69
CA VAL A 99 -6.27 -6.00 -7.25
C VAL A 99 -6.35 -6.23 -8.77
N ALA A 100 -6.67 -7.46 -9.17
CA ALA A 100 -6.84 -7.87 -10.55
C ALA A 100 -7.74 -9.11 -10.62
N PHE A 101 -8.33 -9.37 -11.79
CA PHE A 101 -8.96 -10.64 -12.11
C PHE A 101 -7.96 -11.59 -12.79
N ALA A 102 -8.22 -12.89 -12.75
CA ALA A 102 -7.28 -13.91 -13.18
C ALA A 102 -6.87 -13.84 -14.67
N ASP A 103 -7.61 -13.09 -15.48
CA ASP A 103 -7.52 -13.08 -16.94
C ASP A 103 -7.41 -11.67 -17.56
N LEU A 104 -7.09 -10.65 -16.77
CA LEU A 104 -6.68 -9.35 -17.31
C LEU A 104 -5.49 -8.81 -16.52
N ALA A 105 -4.33 -8.75 -17.18
CA ALA A 105 -3.13 -8.14 -16.63
C ALA A 105 -3.22 -6.60 -16.70
N TRP A 106 -2.66 -5.92 -15.70
CA TRP A 106 -2.59 -4.45 -15.68
C TRP A 106 -1.75 -3.88 -16.84
N GLU A 107 -0.73 -4.61 -17.26
CA GLU A 107 0.12 -4.30 -18.41
C GLU A 107 -0.67 -4.18 -19.72
N GLU A 108 -1.83 -4.82 -19.82
CA GLU A 108 -2.69 -4.72 -21.01
C GLU A 108 -3.61 -3.49 -20.96
N VAL A 109 -3.80 -2.89 -19.79
CA VAL A 109 -4.73 -1.78 -19.58
C VAL A 109 -4.04 -0.43 -19.76
N LEU A 110 -2.87 -0.25 -19.15
CA LEU A 110 -2.16 1.05 -19.13
C LEU A 110 -1.15 1.21 -20.28
N GLY A 111 -1.00 0.19 -21.14
CA GLY A 111 -0.21 0.27 -22.37
C GLY A 111 1.26 0.63 -22.12
N SER A 112 1.69 1.80 -22.62
CA SER A 112 3.07 2.29 -22.49
C SER A 112 3.36 3.01 -21.17
N VAL A 113 2.35 3.26 -20.33
CA VAL A 113 2.52 3.90 -19.03
C VAL A 113 3.00 2.85 -18.01
N PRO A 114 4.04 3.14 -17.20
CA PRO A 114 4.45 2.25 -16.11
C PRO A 114 3.27 1.89 -15.20
N VAL A 115 3.07 0.61 -14.94
CA VAL A 115 2.01 0.16 -14.05
C VAL A 115 2.45 0.37 -12.60
N PRO A 116 1.79 1.24 -11.81
CA PRO A 116 2.11 1.40 -10.39
C PRO A 116 1.91 0.11 -9.62
N MET A 117 2.75 -0.10 -8.59
CA MET A 117 2.56 -1.24 -7.69
C MET A 117 1.22 -1.18 -6.97
N PHE A 118 0.78 0.02 -6.58
CA PHE A 118 -0.51 0.30 -5.92
C PHE A 118 -1.32 1.27 -6.77
N PRO A 119 -2.16 0.76 -7.70
CA PRO A 119 -2.94 1.61 -8.60
C PRO A 119 -3.82 2.64 -7.89
N ARG A 120 -3.97 3.80 -8.51
CA ARG A 120 -4.89 4.87 -8.09
C ARG A 120 -6.32 4.53 -8.47
N ALA A 121 -7.29 5.15 -7.80
CA ALA A 121 -8.71 4.87 -8.00
C ALA A 121 -9.17 5.07 -9.46
N TRP A 122 -8.65 6.09 -10.15
CA TRP A 122 -8.94 6.31 -11.58
C TRP A 122 -8.36 5.21 -12.48
N GLN A 123 -7.17 4.67 -12.16
CA GLN A 123 -6.58 3.55 -12.90
C GLN A 123 -7.39 2.27 -12.70
N VAL A 124 -7.93 2.05 -11.50
CA VAL A 124 -8.89 0.95 -11.23
C VAL A 124 -10.16 1.13 -12.06
N GLY A 125 -10.67 2.37 -12.20
CA GLY A 125 -11.76 2.68 -13.12
C GLY A 125 -11.45 2.25 -14.56
N ARG A 126 -10.28 2.66 -15.08
CA ARG A 126 -9.81 2.26 -16.42
C ARG A 126 -9.66 0.75 -16.58
N TYR A 127 -9.16 0.05 -15.55
CA TYR A 127 -9.06 -1.42 -15.56
C TYR A 127 -10.44 -2.08 -15.72
N LEU A 128 -11.45 -1.58 -15.02
CA LEU A 128 -12.81 -2.12 -15.10
C LEU A 128 -13.50 -1.80 -16.43
N GLU A 129 -13.22 -0.64 -17.03
CA GLU A 129 -13.62 -0.30 -18.40
C GLU A 129 -13.02 -1.27 -19.42
N ALA A 130 -11.70 -1.45 -19.40
CA ALA A 130 -11.03 -2.42 -20.27
C ALA A 130 -11.54 -3.86 -20.07
N TYR A 131 -11.85 -4.23 -18.83
CA TYR A 131 -12.45 -5.54 -18.52
C TYR A 131 -13.85 -5.68 -19.14
N ALA A 132 -14.71 -4.68 -19.00
CA ALA A 132 -16.05 -4.68 -19.58
C ALA A 132 -16.01 -4.70 -21.11
N GLU A 133 -15.17 -3.88 -21.74
CA GLU A 133 -14.98 -3.85 -23.20
C GLU A 133 -14.53 -5.20 -23.75
N ARG A 134 -13.59 -5.86 -23.05
CA ARG A 134 -13.04 -7.14 -23.48
C ARG A 134 -14.04 -8.29 -23.35
N PHE A 135 -14.78 -8.36 -22.26
CA PHE A 135 -15.55 -9.55 -21.90
C PHE A 135 -17.06 -9.40 -22.03
N LEU A 136 -17.61 -8.18 -22.08
CA LEU A 136 -19.05 -7.91 -22.02
C LEU A 136 -19.61 -7.30 -23.32
N ALA A 137 -18.88 -7.40 -24.43
CA ALA A 137 -19.33 -6.94 -25.76
C ALA A 137 -20.29 -7.92 -26.48
N SER A 138 -20.69 -9.02 -25.84
CA SER A 138 -21.53 -10.06 -26.45
C SER A 138 -23.03 -9.75 -26.32
N PRO A 139 -23.90 -10.24 -27.23
CA PRO A 139 -25.34 -10.04 -27.14
C PRO A 139 -25.99 -10.81 -25.96
N GLY A 140 -25.24 -11.68 -25.28
CA GLY A 140 -25.69 -12.41 -24.10
C GLY A 140 -25.81 -11.55 -22.84
N VAL A 141 -25.35 -10.30 -22.86
CA VAL A 141 -25.40 -9.37 -21.72
C VAL A 141 -26.01 -8.03 -22.10
N VAL A 142 -26.77 -7.47 -21.16
CA VAL A 142 -27.28 -6.09 -21.23
C VAL A 142 -26.91 -5.37 -19.94
N ILE A 143 -26.30 -4.20 -20.04
CA ILE A 143 -26.04 -3.32 -18.89
C ILE A 143 -27.01 -2.15 -18.95
N ARG A 144 -27.86 -2.01 -17.94
CA ARG A 144 -28.87 -0.95 -17.81
C ARG A 144 -28.37 0.09 -16.82
N PHE A 145 -27.83 1.19 -17.33
CA PHE A 145 -27.39 2.36 -16.55
C PHE A 145 -28.56 3.25 -16.17
N GLY A 146 -28.38 4.04 -15.10
CA GLY A 146 -29.41 4.90 -14.53
C GLY A 146 -30.61 4.13 -13.98
N CYS A 147 -30.54 2.80 -13.86
CA CYS A 147 -31.66 1.94 -13.49
C CYS A 147 -31.50 1.49 -12.04
N GLU A 148 -32.21 2.15 -11.13
CA GLU A 148 -32.18 1.80 -9.70
C GLU A 148 -33.20 0.70 -9.43
N VAL A 149 -32.72 -0.49 -9.04
CA VAL A 149 -33.60 -1.55 -8.53
C VAL A 149 -34.17 -1.12 -7.19
N VAL A 150 -35.49 -0.98 -7.14
CA VAL A 150 -36.22 -0.51 -5.96
C VAL A 150 -36.89 -1.65 -5.21
N LYS A 151 -37.17 -2.77 -5.89
CA LYS A 151 -37.86 -3.91 -5.31
C LYS A 151 -37.60 -5.20 -6.08
N THR A 152 -37.56 -6.32 -5.37
CA THR A 152 -37.62 -7.66 -5.95
C THR A 152 -38.71 -8.48 -5.28
N SER A 153 -39.18 -9.53 -5.96
CA SER A 153 -40.11 -10.50 -5.37
C SER A 153 -39.93 -11.88 -6.00
N THR A 154 -40.25 -12.94 -5.26
CA THR A 154 -40.26 -14.30 -5.80
C THR A 154 -41.48 -14.50 -6.70
N SER A 155 -41.30 -15.15 -7.86
CA SER A 155 -42.39 -15.48 -8.77
C SER A 155 -43.05 -16.82 -8.42
N SER A 156 -44.37 -16.92 -8.58
CA SER A 156 -45.12 -18.18 -8.42
C SER A 156 -44.73 -19.25 -9.45
N GLN A 157 -44.12 -18.83 -10.57
CA GLN A 157 -43.59 -19.71 -11.61
C GLN A 157 -42.13 -20.12 -11.36
N GLY A 158 -41.55 -19.73 -10.21
CA GLY A 158 -40.14 -19.85 -9.91
C GLY A 158 -39.34 -18.63 -10.36
N GLY A 159 -38.18 -18.40 -9.75
CA GLY A 159 -37.32 -17.25 -10.03
C GLY A 159 -37.77 -15.95 -9.36
N TRP A 160 -37.41 -14.82 -9.98
CA TRP A 160 -37.50 -13.48 -9.42
C TRP A 160 -38.15 -12.50 -10.40
N VAL A 161 -38.95 -11.59 -9.86
CA VAL A 161 -39.34 -10.36 -10.55
C VAL A 161 -38.48 -9.23 -9.98
N VAL A 162 -37.86 -8.46 -10.87
CA VAL A 162 -37.03 -7.30 -10.52
C VAL A 162 -37.71 -6.05 -11.03
N GLU A 163 -37.99 -5.12 -10.11
CA GLU A 163 -38.61 -3.83 -10.38
C GLU A 163 -37.56 -2.72 -10.24
N TRP A 164 -37.45 -1.85 -11.24
CA TRP A 164 -36.50 -0.74 -11.25
C TRP A 164 -37.13 0.55 -11.74
N VAL A 165 -36.53 1.68 -11.32
CA VAL A 165 -36.88 3.01 -11.80
C VAL A 165 -35.81 3.48 -12.78
N ASP A 166 -36.21 3.90 -13.98
CA ASP A 166 -35.30 4.54 -14.94
C ASP A 166 -35.03 5.99 -14.50
N GLY A 167 -33.75 6.31 -14.31
CA GLY A 167 -33.29 7.61 -13.85
C GLY A 167 -33.61 8.76 -14.81
N LYS A 168 -33.77 8.47 -16.12
CA LYS A 168 -34.01 9.45 -17.19
C LYS A 168 -35.43 9.99 -17.20
N ASP A 169 -36.43 9.11 -17.10
CA ASP A 169 -37.85 9.48 -17.19
C ASP A 169 -38.66 9.16 -15.92
N LYS A 170 -38.02 8.58 -14.90
CA LYS A 170 -38.63 8.16 -13.63
C LYS A 170 -39.75 7.12 -13.79
N SER A 171 -39.81 6.44 -14.93
CA SER A 171 -40.75 5.36 -15.13
C SER A 171 -40.31 4.10 -14.38
N THR A 172 -41.29 3.32 -13.93
CA THR A 172 -41.08 2.05 -13.26
C THR A 172 -41.27 0.92 -14.25
N HIS A 173 -40.34 -0.03 -14.25
CA HIS A 173 -40.36 -1.22 -15.07
C HIS A 173 -40.20 -2.48 -14.22
N GLU A 174 -40.66 -3.61 -14.74
CA GLU A 174 -40.46 -4.92 -14.13
C GLU A 174 -40.08 -5.96 -15.19
N GLU A 175 -39.24 -6.93 -14.80
CA GLU A 175 -38.87 -8.06 -15.65
C GLU A 175 -38.66 -9.32 -14.79
N HIS A 176 -39.00 -10.49 -15.36
CA HIS A 176 -38.79 -11.80 -14.74
C HIS A 176 -37.42 -12.39 -15.09
N PHE A 177 -36.78 -13.00 -14.10
CA PHE A 177 -35.47 -13.64 -14.15
C PHE A 177 -35.50 -15.00 -13.46
N ASP A 178 -34.74 -15.97 -13.95
CA ASP A 178 -34.58 -17.26 -13.27
C ASP A 178 -33.71 -17.12 -12.01
N TYR A 179 -32.69 -16.26 -12.06
CA TYR A 179 -31.70 -16.08 -11.00
C TYR A 179 -31.46 -14.61 -10.67
N LEU A 180 -31.20 -14.32 -9.40
CA LEU A 180 -30.82 -13.00 -8.89
C LEU A 180 -29.45 -13.07 -8.23
N VAL A 181 -28.55 -12.16 -8.60
CA VAL A 181 -27.22 -11.99 -7.97
C VAL A 181 -27.08 -10.60 -7.38
N ILE A 182 -26.79 -10.54 -6.09
CA ILE A 182 -26.50 -9.30 -5.38
C ILE A 182 -25.01 -9.00 -5.50
N ALA A 183 -24.69 -7.98 -6.29
CA ALA A 183 -23.35 -7.47 -6.53
C ALA A 183 -23.24 -5.94 -6.25
N SER A 184 -24.17 -5.43 -5.43
CA SER A 184 -24.36 -4.00 -5.15
C SER A 184 -23.32 -3.40 -4.19
N GLY A 185 -22.41 -4.25 -3.70
CA GLY A 185 -21.33 -3.87 -2.80
C GLY A 185 -21.78 -3.65 -1.35
N TYR A 186 -20.81 -3.72 -0.44
CA TYR A 186 -21.07 -3.67 1.00
C TYR A 186 -21.10 -2.24 1.58
N PHE A 187 -20.32 -1.32 1.00
CA PHE A 187 -20.14 0.04 1.53
C PHE A 187 -21.13 1.02 0.90
N ALA A 188 -22.40 0.90 1.27
CA ALA A 188 -23.49 1.57 0.56
C ALA A 188 -23.77 3.00 1.08
N ARG A 189 -23.81 3.17 2.41
CA ARG A 189 -24.17 4.44 3.06
C ARG A 189 -23.19 4.77 4.19
N PRO A 190 -22.61 5.99 4.27
CA PRO A 190 -21.80 6.41 5.41
C PRO A 190 -22.51 6.15 6.74
N PHE A 191 -21.82 5.53 7.69
CA PHE A 191 -22.39 5.22 9.00
C PHE A 191 -22.16 6.39 9.96
N MET A 192 -23.23 7.12 10.26
CA MET A 192 -23.22 8.20 11.26
C MET A 192 -23.75 7.63 12.58
N PRO A 193 -22.90 7.36 13.58
CA PRO A 193 -23.36 6.83 14.87
C PRO A 193 -24.18 7.88 15.63
N ASP A 194 -25.19 7.42 16.35
CA ASP A 194 -25.93 8.24 17.32
C ASP A 194 -25.09 8.41 18.59
N ILE A 195 -24.23 9.43 18.60
CA ILE A 195 -23.43 9.82 19.76
C ILE A 195 -24.15 10.99 20.44
N PRO A 196 -24.49 10.90 21.74
CA PRO A 196 -25.13 11.99 22.47
C PRO A 196 -24.34 13.31 22.32
N GLY A 197 -25.04 14.40 21.96
CA GLY A 197 -24.45 15.72 21.74
C GLY A 197 -23.87 15.96 20.33
N LEU A 198 -23.66 14.91 19.51
CA LEU A 198 -23.07 15.06 18.18
C LEU A 198 -23.97 15.85 17.20
N ALA A 199 -25.29 15.67 17.29
CA ALA A 199 -26.24 16.40 16.45
C ALA A 199 -26.17 17.92 16.64
N ALA A 200 -25.84 18.39 17.86
CA ALA A 200 -25.64 19.82 18.14
C ALA A 200 -24.28 20.36 17.63
N PHE A 201 -23.41 19.48 17.12
CA PHE A 201 -22.09 19.79 16.59
C PHE A 201 -21.96 19.38 15.10
N SER A 202 -23.09 19.27 14.40
CA SER A 202 -23.14 18.73 13.03
C SER A 202 -22.47 19.60 11.97
N ASP A 203 -22.43 20.92 12.18
CA ASP A 203 -21.78 21.90 11.29
C ASP A 203 -20.25 21.74 11.23
N LYS A 204 -19.67 21.17 12.27
CA LYS A 204 -18.22 20.90 12.42
C LYS A 204 -17.88 19.41 12.37
N THR A 205 -18.85 18.59 11.95
CA THR A 205 -18.70 17.14 11.85
C THR A 205 -18.81 16.69 10.41
N VAL A 206 -17.83 15.93 9.93
CA VAL A 206 -17.87 15.30 8.61
C VAL A 206 -17.63 13.80 8.71
N HIS A 207 -18.16 13.04 7.76
CA HIS A 207 -17.72 11.65 7.57
C HIS A 207 -16.45 11.62 6.73
N SER A 208 -15.58 10.62 6.91
CA SER A 208 -14.29 10.51 6.20
C SER A 208 -14.45 10.46 4.67
N SER A 209 -15.60 10.03 4.16
CA SER A 209 -15.92 10.06 2.72
C SER A 209 -16.01 11.46 2.10
N ALA A 210 -16.04 12.50 2.93
CA ALA A 210 -15.98 13.89 2.50
C ALA A 210 -14.54 14.42 2.34
N LEU A 211 -13.52 13.63 2.74
CA LEU A 211 -12.10 14.00 2.63
C LEU A 211 -11.48 13.37 1.38
N ARG A 212 -11.47 14.11 0.27
CA ARG A 212 -10.96 13.63 -1.02
C ARG A 212 -9.68 14.33 -1.46
N GLY A 213 -9.32 15.44 -0.83
CA GLY A 213 -8.06 16.14 -1.07
C GLY A 213 -7.78 17.24 -0.07
N ALA A 214 -6.67 17.95 -0.27
CA ALA A 214 -6.19 19.03 0.60
C ALA A 214 -7.25 20.12 0.83
N ALA A 215 -8.01 20.49 -0.20
CA ALA A 215 -9.07 21.49 -0.09
C ALA A 215 -10.18 21.07 0.90
N ASP A 216 -10.54 19.78 0.93
CA ASP A 216 -11.57 19.28 1.86
C ASP A 216 -11.05 19.30 3.31
N VAL A 217 -9.78 18.94 3.50
CA VAL A 217 -9.11 19.05 4.81
C VAL A 217 -9.09 20.51 5.26
N GLN A 218 -8.69 21.44 4.40
CA GLN A 218 -8.69 22.87 4.69
C GLN A 218 -10.09 23.37 5.06
N ARG A 219 -11.15 22.91 4.38
CA ARG A 219 -12.54 23.27 4.73
C ARG A 219 -12.92 22.80 6.14
N VAL A 220 -12.55 21.58 6.51
CA VAL A 220 -12.80 21.05 7.87
C VAL A 220 -12.04 21.85 8.93
N LEU A 221 -10.78 22.17 8.67
CA LEU A 221 -9.97 23.00 9.57
C LEU A 221 -10.54 24.41 9.72
N SER A 222 -10.95 25.03 8.61
CA SER A 222 -11.50 26.39 8.58
C SER A 222 -12.84 26.49 9.32
N ALA A 223 -13.70 25.46 9.24
CA ALA A 223 -14.96 25.40 9.98
C ALA A 223 -14.76 25.34 11.51
N GLY A 224 -13.63 24.78 11.95
CA GLY A 224 -13.29 24.65 13.37
C GLY A 224 -12.73 25.91 14.02
N GLY A 225 -12.32 26.91 13.23
CA GLY A 225 -11.65 28.13 13.71
C GLY A 225 -10.12 28.02 13.73
N PRO A 226 -9.40 29.10 14.10
CA PRO A 226 -7.94 29.18 13.98
C PRO A 226 -7.16 28.35 15.01
N SER A 227 -7.84 27.80 16.02
CA SER A 227 -7.24 27.04 17.12
C SER A 227 -8.20 25.97 17.63
N GLY A 228 -7.67 24.85 18.13
CA GLY A 228 -8.45 23.80 18.79
C GLY A 228 -8.06 22.40 18.32
N LYS A 229 -8.79 21.38 18.76
CA LYS A 229 -8.41 19.98 18.52
C LYS A 229 -9.26 19.36 17.41
N VAL A 230 -8.61 18.72 16.45
CA VAL A 230 -9.29 17.92 15.40
C VAL A 230 -9.36 16.49 15.87
N VAL A 231 -10.57 15.94 15.96
CA VAL A 231 -10.79 14.61 16.50
C VAL A 231 -11.27 13.66 15.42
N ILE A 232 -10.49 12.61 15.15
CA ILE A 232 -10.83 11.52 14.24
C ILE A 232 -11.39 10.37 15.07
N ILE A 233 -12.58 9.86 14.74
CA ILE A 233 -13.23 8.74 15.43
C ILE A 233 -13.30 7.53 14.48
N GLY A 234 -12.56 6.47 14.79
CA GLY A 234 -12.61 5.19 14.07
C GLY A 234 -11.24 4.60 13.77
N GLY A 235 -10.85 3.52 14.45
CA GLY A 235 -9.52 2.91 14.35
C GLY A 235 -9.36 1.88 13.22
N SER A 236 -9.78 2.20 12.00
CA SER A 236 -9.59 1.34 10.82
C SER A 236 -8.98 2.11 9.65
N LEU A 237 -8.95 1.52 8.45
CA LEU A 237 -8.30 2.04 7.24
C LEU A 237 -8.57 3.54 7.03
N SER A 238 -9.84 3.95 6.96
CA SER A 238 -10.20 5.36 6.71
C SER A 238 -9.82 6.32 7.83
N GLY A 239 -9.78 5.88 9.10
CA GLY A 239 -9.44 6.77 10.21
C GLY A 239 -7.95 7.04 10.31
N VAL A 240 -7.15 6.00 10.04
CA VAL A 240 -5.69 6.12 9.92
C VAL A 240 -5.32 7.04 8.77
N GLU A 241 -5.93 6.88 7.60
CA GLU A 241 -5.68 7.75 6.44
C GLU A 241 -6.21 9.18 6.66
N ALA A 242 -7.40 9.35 7.25
CA ALA A 242 -7.91 10.69 7.56
C ALA A 242 -7.00 11.43 8.56
N ALA A 243 -6.51 10.75 9.60
CA ALA A 243 -5.60 11.36 10.56
C ALA A 243 -4.25 11.72 9.91
N SER A 244 -3.70 10.86 9.06
CA SER A 244 -2.47 11.14 8.28
C SER A 244 -2.65 12.29 7.30
N ALA A 245 -3.80 12.40 6.63
CA ALA A 245 -4.09 13.48 5.69
C ALA A 245 -4.17 14.84 6.39
N VAL A 246 -4.81 14.90 7.57
CA VAL A 246 -4.82 16.12 8.40
C VAL A 246 -3.41 16.48 8.87
N ALA A 247 -2.62 15.49 9.30
CA ALA A 247 -1.25 15.71 9.76
C ALA A 247 -0.33 16.20 8.64
N LEU A 248 -0.43 15.62 7.45
CA LEU A 248 0.31 16.08 6.26
C LEU A 248 -0.08 17.50 5.91
N HIS A 249 -1.38 17.82 5.89
CA HIS A 249 -1.86 19.15 5.55
C HIS A 249 -1.31 20.21 6.52
N LEU A 250 -1.39 19.96 7.83
CA LEU A 250 -0.85 20.87 8.84
C LEU A 250 0.68 21.00 8.74
N SER A 251 1.39 19.91 8.43
CA SER A 251 2.84 19.92 8.23
C SER A 251 3.25 20.73 7.00
N SER A 252 2.49 20.67 5.91
CA SER A 252 2.74 21.41 4.67
C SER A 252 2.58 22.92 4.79
N LEU A 253 1.78 23.42 5.74
CA LEU A 253 1.52 24.85 5.86
C LEU A 253 2.74 25.65 6.35
N GLY A 254 3.87 25.02 6.73
CA GLY A 254 5.17 25.68 6.93
C GLY A 254 5.27 26.67 8.10
N VAL A 255 4.15 27.09 8.66
CA VAL A 255 4.06 28.00 9.80
C VAL A 255 4.15 27.16 11.07
N SER A 256 4.91 27.68 12.05
CA SER A 256 4.67 27.35 13.45
C SER A 256 3.21 27.69 13.75
N HIS A 257 2.28 26.75 13.54
CA HIS A 257 0.95 26.80 14.10
C HIS A 257 1.04 26.16 15.49
N PRO A 258 1.38 26.89 16.56
CA PRO A 258 1.09 26.39 17.89
C PRO A 258 -0.43 26.48 18.02
N THR A 259 -1.14 25.35 18.00
CA THR A 259 -2.34 25.07 18.83
C THR A 259 -3.17 23.89 18.30
N THR A 260 -3.17 23.60 16.99
CA THR A 260 -4.04 22.54 16.46
C THR A 260 -3.48 21.16 16.70
N GLN A 261 -4.10 20.42 17.63
CA GLN A 261 -3.72 19.05 17.95
C GLN A 261 -4.63 18.05 17.25
N ILE A 262 -4.05 16.99 16.70
CA ILE A 262 -4.79 15.88 16.12
C ILE A 262 -4.96 14.78 17.17
N HIS A 263 -6.21 14.39 17.43
CA HIS A 263 -6.54 13.27 18.31
C HIS A 263 -7.25 12.18 17.51
N HIS A 264 -6.69 10.97 17.51
CA HIS A 264 -7.27 9.81 16.83
C HIS A 264 -7.80 8.81 17.87
N ILE A 265 -9.13 8.70 17.96
CA ILE A 265 -9.82 7.84 18.92
C ILE A 265 -10.16 6.51 18.25
N CYS A 266 -9.64 5.43 18.83
CA CYS A 266 -9.82 4.07 18.34
C CYS A 266 -10.50 3.22 19.41
N SER A 267 -11.58 2.52 19.08
CA SER A 267 -12.25 1.63 20.05
C SER A 267 -11.42 0.40 20.43
N ARG A 268 -10.35 0.10 19.67
CA ARG A 268 -9.52 -1.11 19.81
C ARG A 268 -8.09 -0.82 19.36
N PRO A 269 -7.09 -1.55 19.88
CA PRO A 269 -5.75 -1.57 19.32
C PRO A 269 -5.73 -2.04 17.87
N PHE A 270 -4.78 -1.55 17.09
CA PHE A 270 -4.57 -1.94 15.69
C PHE A 270 -3.07 -1.91 15.32
N TRP A 271 -2.72 -2.44 14.16
CA TRP A 271 -1.39 -2.39 13.56
C TRP A 271 -1.45 -1.52 12.30
N ALA A 272 -0.68 -0.43 12.24
CA ALA A 272 -0.63 0.47 11.08
C ALA A 272 0.38 -0.03 10.03
N VAL A 273 0.06 -1.10 9.30
CA VAL A 273 0.99 -1.80 8.41
C VAL A 273 1.37 -0.93 7.19
N PRO A 274 2.67 -0.71 6.89
CA PRO A 274 3.08 -0.05 5.66
C PRO A 274 2.80 -0.86 4.39
N THR A 275 2.84 -0.21 3.22
CA THR A 275 2.55 -0.89 1.95
C THR A 275 3.66 -1.86 1.52
N TYR A 276 4.89 -1.63 1.97
CA TYR A 276 6.06 -2.46 1.71
C TYR A 276 6.62 -3.05 3.00
N LEU A 277 6.82 -4.37 3.02
CA LEU A 277 7.25 -5.14 4.18
C LEU A 277 8.49 -5.98 3.83
N PRO A 278 9.43 -6.20 4.78
CA PRO A 278 10.55 -7.10 4.56
C PRO A 278 10.03 -8.53 4.42
N SER A 279 10.51 -9.26 3.40
CA SER A 279 10.25 -10.69 3.28
C SER A 279 11.02 -11.42 4.38
N PRO A 280 10.38 -12.26 5.22
CA PRO A 280 11.08 -12.99 6.27
C PRO A 280 12.13 -13.93 5.67
N ALA A 281 13.42 -13.67 5.91
CA ALA A 281 14.51 -14.59 5.59
C ALA A 281 15.20 -15.01 6.90
N GLU A 282 15.32 -16.32 7.13
CA GLU A 282 15.79 -16.88 8.40
C GLU A 282 17.32 -16.93 8.56
N THR A 283 18.10 -16.35 7.63
CA THR A 283 19.57 -16.52 7.63
C THR A 283 20.32 -15.19 7.67
N GLN A 284 21.32 -15.10 8.56
CA GLN A 284 22.22 -13.96 8.69
C GLN A 284 23.00 -13.71 7.39
N GLY A 285 23.18 -12.43 7.01
CA GLY A 285 23.94 -12.04 5.83
C GLY A 285 23.22 -12.28 4.49
N GLN A 286 21.97 -12.76 4.51
CA GLN A 286 21.16 -12.86 3.30
C GLN A 286 20.52 -11.51 2.92
N LEU A 287 20.35 -11.34 1.61
CA LEU A 287 19.58 -10.23 1.04
C LEU A 287 18.10 -10.39 1.41
N VAL A 288 17.51 -9.31 1.90
CA VAL A 288 16.12 -9.23 2.33
C VAL A 288 15.38 -8.27 1.38
N PRO A 289 14.48 -8.78 0.52
CA PRO A 289 13.69 -7.92 -0.34
C PRO A 289 12.56 -7.28 0.46
N PHE A 290 12.25 -6.02 0.16
CA PHE A 290 10.99 -5.41 0.56
C PHE A 290 9.95 -5.70 -0.52
N LEU A 291 8.84 -6.32 -0.13
CA LEU A 291 7.77 -6.73 -1.02
C LEU A 291 6.46 -6.02 -0.65
N PRO A 292 5.52 -5.86 -1.62
CA PRO A 292 4.16 -5.44 -1.32
C PRO A 292 3.53 -6.30 -0.22
N LEU A 293 2.79 -5.65 0.68
CA LEU A 293 2.28 -6.25 1.91
C LEU A 293 1.43 -7.50 1.68
N ASP A 294 0.69 -7.55 0.57
CA ASP A 294 -0.18 -8.64 0.18
C ASP A 294 0.62 -9.85 -0.33
N LEU A 295 1.76 -9.66 -0.98
CA LEU A 295 2.64 -10.78 -1.35
C LEU A 295 3.26 -11.42 -0.10
N VAL A 296 3.58 -10.62 0.92
CA VAL A 296 4.04 -11.12 2.23
C VAL A 296 2.89 -11.79 2.98
N PHE A 297 1.71 -11.18 3.01
CA PHE A 297 0.58 -11.71 3.77
C PHE A 297 -0.11 -12.91 3.13
N TYR A 298 -0.10 -13.02 1.81
CA TYR A 298 -0.76 -14.11 1.10
C TYR A 298 0.21 -15.23 0.70
N ASP A 299 1.41 -15.25 1.27
CA ASP A 299 2.36 -16.34 1.09
C ASP A 299 1.83 -17.65 1.71
N LEU A 300 1.83 -18.71 0.89
CA LEU A 300 1.48 -20.07 1.29
C LEU A 300 2.46 -20.64 2.32
N ALA A 301 3.71 -20.21 2.35
CA ALA A 301 4.71 -20.64 3.35
C ALA A 301 4.29 -20.28 4.79
N ARG A 302 3.36 -19.32 4.97
CA ARG A 302 2.80 -18.96 6.29
C ARG A 302 1.78 -19.96 6.80
N ARG A 303 1.31 -20.89 5.96
CA ARG A 303 0.33 -21.91 6.33
C ARG A 303 1.05 -23.13 6.90
N PRO A 304 0.48 -23.78 7.93
CA PRO A 304 1.01 -25.05 8.41
C PRO A 304 1.02 -26.08 7.27
N PRO A 305 1.95 -27.05 7.28
CA PRO A 305 1.92 -28.15 6.32
C PRO A 305 0.57 -28.86 6.32
N GLY A 306 0.09 -29.26 5.14
CA GLY A 306 -1.17 -29.97 4.97
C GLY A 306 -2.20 -29.19 4.16
N ARG A 307 -3.46 -29.58 4.29
CA ARG A 307 -4.57 -29.00 3.52
C ARG A 307 -4.84 -27.58 4.02
N ILE A 308 -4.77 -26.61 3.10
CA ILE A 308 -5.16 -25.23 3.38
C ILE A 308 -6.68 -25.12 3.28
N GLU A 309 -7.30 -24.71 4.36
CA GLU A 309 -8.74 -24.48 4.46
C GLU A 309 -9.01 -23.06 4.92
N PHE A 310 -10.15 -22.51 4.49
CA PHE A 310 -10.59 -21.21 4.99
C PHE A 310 -10.97 -21.34 6.47
N THR A 311 -10.53 -20.37 7.26
CA THR A 311 -10.95 -20.26 8.66
C THR A 311 -12.17 -19.36 8.75
N SER A 312 -13.22 -19.81 9.45
CA SER A 312 -14.35 -18.98 9.84
C SER A 312 -14.69 -19.21 11.32
N GLY A 313 -15.36 -18.24 11.94
CA GLY A 313 -15.68 -18.28 13.36
C GLY A 313 -14.70 -17.48 14.25
N PRO A 314 -14.92 -17.47 15.57
CA PRO A 314 -14.09 -16.73 16.52
C PRO A 314 -12.65 -17.23 16.55
N LEU A 315 -11.69 -16.32 16.68
CA LEU A 315 -10.28 -16.69 16.79
C LEU A 315 -9.97 -17.18 18.21
N SER A 316 -9.25 -18.31 18.30
CA SER A 316 -8.73 -18.81 19.58
C SER A 316 -7.64 -17.87 20.13
N PRO A 317 -7.45 -17.81 21.47
CA PRO A 317 -6.37 -17.02 22.07
C PRO A 317 -4.98 -17.34 21.51
N ALA A 318 -4.72 -18.61 21.16
CA ALA A 318 -3.47 -19.04 20.55
C ALA A 318 -3.27 -18.47 19.13
N GLN A 319 -4.33 -18.45 18.30
CA GLN A 319 -4.29 -17.82 16.97
C GLN A 319 -4.07 -16.32 17.08
N VAL A 320 -4.75 -15.66 18.02
CA VAL A 320 -4.59 -14.23 18.28
C VAL A 320 -3.16 -13.91 18.72
N ALA A 321 -2.61 -14.66 19.68
CA ALA A 321 -1.25 -14.48 20.13
C ALA A 321 -0.24 -14.70 19.00
N LYS A 322 -0.40 -15.77 18.20
CA LYS A 322 0.47 -16.07 17.07
C LYS A 322 0.50 -14.93 16.05
N THR A 323 -0.67 -14.40 15.66
CA THR A 323 -0.75 -13.29 14.68
C THR A 323 -0.14 -12.01 15.21
N ASN A 324 -0.40 -11.65 16.48
CA ASN A 324 0.20 -10.46 17.08
C ASN A 324 1.72 -10.58 17.25
N SER A 325 2.23 -11.75 17.65
CA SER A 325 3.67 -12.00 17.73
C SER A 325 4.33 -11.90 16.35
N TYR A 326 3.69 -12.45 15.31
CA TYR A 326 4.17 -12.31 13.94
C TYR A 326 4.23 -10.84 13.48
N LEU A 327 3.16 -10.06 13.69
CA LEU A 327 3.15 -8.65 13.31
C LEU A 327 4.18 -7.84 14.11
N ARG A 328 4.39 -8.14 15.39
CA ARG A 328 5.44 -7.54 16.20
C ARG A 328 6.84 -7.82 15.65
N ALA A 329 7.12 -9.07 15.29
CA ALA A 329 8.41 -9.46 14.71
C ALA A 329 8.65 -8.80 13.34
N LEU A 330 7.60 -8.70 12.52
CA LEU A 330 7.67 -8.13 11.18
C LEU A 330 7.84 -6.60 11.18
N LEU A 331 7.11 -5.89 12.06
CA LEU A 331 7.07 -4.43 12.08
C LEU A 331 8.10 -3.80 13.02
N GLY A 332 8.59 -4.55 14.00
CA GLY A 332 9.51 -4.06 15.01
C GLY A 332 8.82 -3.61 16.31
N SER A 333 9.63 -3.43 17.34
CA SER A 333 9.18 -3.24 18.72
C SER A 333 8.53 -1.88 18.98
N GLU A 334 9.15 -0.81 18.46
CA GLU A 334 8.64 0.57 18.49
C GLU A 334 7.29 0.68 17.78
N TYR A 335 7.20 0.05 16.60
CA TYR A 335 6.01 0.07 15.77
C TYR A 335 4.79 -0.57 16.47
N ALA A 336 5.02 -1.59 17.32
CA ALA A 336 3.99 -2.24 18.11
C ALA A 336 3.36 -1.36 19.20
N ARG A 337 4.04 -0.30 19.65
CA ARG A 337 3.52 0.63 20.68
C ARG A 337 2.51 1.62 20.09
N ILE A 338 2.69 2.01 18.84
CA ILE A 338 1.95 3.11 18.18
C ILE A 338 0.43 2.86 18.12
N GLY A 339 0.04 1.65 17.72
CA GLY A 339 -1.38 1.30 17.55
C GLY A 339 -2.06 0.72 18.80
N SER A 340 -1.33 0.52 19.91
CA SER A 340 -1.87 0.00 21.17
C SER A 340 -2.11 1.08 22.23
N GLY A 341 -1.59 2.30 22.03
CA GLY A 341 -1.82 3.45 22.92
C GLY A 341 -1.24 3.30 24.33
N SER A 342 -0.33 2.35 24.57
CA SER A 342 0.27 2.06 25.88
C SER A 342 1.76 1.74 25.77
N ASN A 343 2.56 2.24 26.73
CA ASN A 343 3.98 1.91 26.89
C ASN A 343 4.22 0.47 27.37
N ASN A 344 3.23 -0.16 28.00
CA ASN A 344 3.30 -1.55 28.46
C ASN A 344 2.62 -2.49 27.48
N SER A 345 3.26 -3.64 27.27
CA SER A 345 2.80 -4.83 26.57
C SER A 345 1.45 -5.30 27.11
N ILE A 346 0.37 -4.63 26.70
CA ILE A 346 -0.95 -5.22 26.78
C ILE A 346 -0.81 -6.54 26.02
N LYS A 347 -0.97 -7.67 26.71
CA LYS A 347 -1.15 -8.96 26.06
C LYS A 347 -2.28 -8.73 25.06
N LEU A 348 -1.95 -8.62 23.78
CA LEU A 348 -2.93 -8.44 22.71
C LEU A 348 -3.71 -9.74 22.61
N GLN A 349 -4.61 -9.96 23.56
CA GLN A 349 -5.56 -11.07 23.62
C GLN A 349 -6.76 -10.80 22.70
N THR A 350 -6.80 -9.63 22.08
CA THR A 350 -7.76 -9.25 21.06
C THR A 350 -7.20 -9.53 19.65
N PRO A 351 -8.05 -9.96 18.70
CA PRO A 351 -7.68 -10.09 17.30
C PRO A 351 -6.91 -8.88 16.76
N SER A 352 -5.85 -9.12 15.99
CA SER A 352 -5.08 -8.08 15.33
C SER A 352 -5.95 -7.39 14.27
N TRP A 353 -6.31 -6.14 14.52
CA TRP A 353 -6.84 -5.28 13.47
C TRP A 353 -5.67 -4.61 12.77
N THR A 354 -5.75 -4.47 11.46
CA THR A 354 -4.73 -3.82 10.65
C THR A 354 -5.34 -2.59 9.98
N ALA A 355 -4.58 -1.50 9.97
CA ALA A 355 -4.75 -0.44 9.00
C ALA A 355 -3.55 -0.49 8.05
N ILE A 356 -3.71 0.03 6.85
CA ILE A 356 -2.65 0.12 5.86
C ILE A 356 -2.35 1.60 5.71
N SER A 357 -1.13 2.00 6.05
CA SER A 357 -0.68 3.39 5.94
C SER A 357 0.82 3.43 5.99
N ASN A 358 1.40 4.26 5.13
CA ASN A 358 2.82 4.56 5.20
C ASN A 358 3.11 5.62 6.26
N ASP A 359 2.20 6.53 6.58
CA ASP A 359 2.59 7.75 7.30
C ASP A 359 2.03 7.82 8.73
N HIS A 360 0.91 7.13 9.00
CA HIS A 360 0.21 7.27 10.29
C HIS A 360 1.10 6.97 11.49
N ALA A 361 1.82 5.85 11.43
CA ALA A 361 2.65 5.43 12.54
C ALA A 361 3.74 6.46 12.83
N GLU A 362 4.31 7.04 11.78
CA GLU A 362 5.37 8.04 11.88
C GLU A 362 4.86 9.36 12.46
N TYR A 363 3.65 9.80 12.11
CA TYR A 363 3.00 10.95 12.71
C TYR A 363 2.63 10.74 14.19
N VAL A 364 2.25 9.53 14.59
CA VAL A 364 2.03 9.23 16.02
C VAL A 364 3.35 9.28 16.78
N ARG A 365 4.38 8.65 16.22
CA ARG A 365 5.72 8.61 16.82
C ARG A 365 6.35 10.00 16.94
N SER A 366 6.15 10.89 15.98
CA SER A 366 6.61 12.29 16.05
C SER A 366 5.77 13.19 16.96
N GLY A 367 4.64 12.70 17.47
CA GLY A 367 3.72 13.46 18.34
C GLY A 367 2.74 14.35 17.57
N ALA A 368 2.72 14.31 16.24
CA ALA A 368 1.75 15.04 15.43
C ALA A 368 0.32 14.49 15.60
N ILE A 369 0.17 13.17 15.81
CA ILE A 369 -1.10 12.50 16.08
C ILE A 369 -1.10 11.88 17.47
N HIS A 370 -2.08 12.23 18.30
CA HIS A 370 -2.28 11.65 19.62
C HIS A 370 -3.35 10.57 19.56
N THR A 371 -2.97 9.31 19.81
CA THR A 371 -3.93 8.20 19.81
C THR A 371 -4.57 8.01 21.18
N THR A 372 -5.87 7.66 21.19
CA THR A 372 -6.57 7.23 22.41
C THR A 372 -7.33 5.95 22.13
N ILE A 373 -7.02 4.88 22.88
CA ILE A 373 -7.82 3.66 22.85
C ILE A 373 -9.01 3.85 23.79
N GLY A 374 -10.22 3.92 23.23
CA GLY A 374 -11.46 4.16 23.97
C GLY A 374 -12.65 4.39 23.03
N ARG A 375 -13.84 4.50 23.62
CA ARG A 375 -15.08 4.76 22.88
C ARG A 375 -15.62 6.13 23.26
N VAL A 376 -15.98 6.95 22.27
CA VAL A 376 -16.63 8.23 22.51
C VAL A 376 -18.00 7.98 23.13
N ALA A 377 -18.24 8.60 24.29
CA ALA A 377 -19.46 8.45 25.07
C ALA A 377 -20.45 9.59 24.77
N ARG A 378 -19.96 10.83 24.68
CA ARG A 378 -20.76 12.02 24.33
C ARG A 378 -19.88 13.20 23.91
N LEU A 379 -20.50 14.15 23.24
CA LEU A 379 -20.01 15.52 23.09
C LEU A 379 -20.76 16.42 24.08
N GLU A 380 -20.06 17.37 24.68
CA GLU A 380 -20.62 18.30 25.65
C GLU A 380 -20.13 19.71 25.35
N GLN A 381 -21.06 20.64 25.09
CA GLN A 381 -20.73 22.06 24.97
C GLN A 381 -20.55 22.67 26.36
N THR A 382 -19.57 23.56 26.52
CA THR A 382 -19.39 24.31 27.76
C THR A 382 -20.63 25.19 28.03
N PRO A 383 -20.95 25.53 29.30
CA PRO A 383 -22.16 26.27 29.64
C PRO A 383 -22.33 27.63 28.95
N ASN A 384 -21.22 28.25 28.52
CA ASN A 384 -21.16 29.51 27.77
C ASN A 384 -21.12 29.30 26.24
N HIS A 385 -21.25 28.06 25.76
CA HIS A 385 -21.15 27.63 24.36
C HIS A 385 -19.83 28.06 23.67
N SER A 386 -18.76 28.31 24.43
CA SER A 386 -17.48 28.75 23.88
C SER A 386 -16.60 27.60 23.36
N ALA A 387 -16.79 26.39 23.87
CA ALA A 387 -16.02 25.21 23.50
C ALA A 387 -16.86 23.94 23.52
N THR A 388 -16.41 22.91 22.79
CA THR A 388 -17.01 21.56 22.81
C THR A 388 -15.98 20.55 23.29
N ASN A 389 -16.37 19.69 24.22
CA ASN A 389 -15.54 18.66 24.80
C ASN A 389 -16.02 17.28 24.36
N ILE A 390 -15.10 16.35 24.13
CA ILE A 390 -15.41 14.94 23.86
C ILE A 390 -15.07 14.10 25.08
N HIS A 391 -16.07 13.38 25.60
CA HIS A 391 -15.91 12.41 26.68
C HIS A 391 -15.67 11.02 26.09
N ILE A 392 -14.63 10.35 26.56
CA ILE A 392 -14.19 9.04 26.09
C ILE A 392 -14.23 8.06 27.25
N THR A 393 -14.91 6.93 27.09
CA THR A 393 -14.80 5.78 28.00
C THR A 393 -13.58 4.94 27.60
N LEU A 394 -12.63 4.81 28.51
CA LEU A 394 -11.43 4.00 28.34
C LEU A 394 -11.72 2.51 28.59
N PRO A 395 -10.90 1.57 28.08
CA PRO A 395 -11.07 0.14 28.33
C PRO A 395 -11.08 -0.25 29.82
N THR A 396 -10.46 0.57 30.67
CA THR A 396 -10.45 0.44 32.14
C THR A 396 -11.78 0.82 32.81
N GLY A 397 -12.73 1.38 32.07
CA GLY A 397 -13.98 1.94 32.59
C GLY A 397 -13.87 3.39 33.09
N SER A 398 -12.64 3.93 33.21
CA SER A 398 -12.44 5.36 33.51
C SER A 398 -12.77 6.25 32.31
N SER A 399 -12.91 7.55 32.56
CA SER A 399 -13.18 8.53 31.51
C SER A 399 -11.96 9.42 31.22
N ARG A 400 -11.83 9.85 29.96
CA ARG A 400 -10.90 10.88 29.50
C ARG A 400 -11.69 11.96 28.76
N ILE A 401 -11.26 13.21 28.89
CA ILE A 401 -11.88 14.35 28.21
C ILE A 401 -10.86 14.93 27.23
N ILE A 402 -11.31 15.20 26.01
CA ILE A 402 -10.59 16.05 25.05
C ILE A 402 -11.35 17.38 25.00
N GLU A 403 -10.73 18.43 25.51
CA GLU A 403 -11.33 19.77 25.57
C GLU A 403 -11.11 20.54 24.26
N ASP A 404 -11.85 21.62 24.02
CA ASP A 404 -11.64 22.56 22.90
C ASP A 404 -11.61 21.90 21.51
N VAL A 405 -12.56 21.00 21.26
CA VAL A 405 -12.71 20.32 19.97
C VAL A 405 -13.23 21.31 18.92
N ALA A 406 -12.43 21.49 17.87
CA ALA A 406 -12.71 22.37 16.75
C ALA A 406 -13.47 21.65 15.63
N ALA A 407 -13.14 20.38 15.36
CA ALA A 407 -13.79 19.60 14.31
C ALA A 407 -13.78 18.10 14.63
N VAL A 408 -14.78 17.38 14.12
CA VAL A 408 -14.90 15.93 14.24
C VAL A 408 -14.93 15.29 12.85
N ILE A 409 -14.09 14.28 12.65
CA ILE A 409 -14.06 13.45 11.45
C ILE A 409 -14.48 12.03 11.85
N LEU A 410 -15.66 11.62 11.42
CA LEU A 410 -16.18 10.28 11.65
C LEU A 410 -15.65 9.34 10.57
N ALA A 411 -14.69 8.49 10.94
CA ALA A 411 -14.19 7.38 10.13
C ALA A 411 -14.86 6.06 10.55
N THR A 412 -16.18 6.11 10.68
CA THR A 412 -17.01 5.08 11.32
C THR A 412 -17.53 4.02 10.33
N GLY A 413 -17.11 4.09 9.07
CA GLY A 413 -17.38 3.10 8.05
C GLY A 413 -18.72 3.31 7.36
N PHE A 414 -19.28 2.25 6.81
CA PHE A 414 -20.50 2.30 6.00
C PHE A 414 -21.44 1.17 6.41
N THR A 415 -22.74 1.36 6.19
CA THR A 415 -23.76 0.32 6.32
C THR A 415 -24.12 -0.28 4.95
N PRO A 416 -24.53 -1.56 4.91
CA PRO A 416 -24.94 -2.25 3.71
C PRO A 416 -26.45 -2.11 3.39
N ASP A 417 -27.22 -1.37 4.18
CA ASP A 417 -28.69 -1.44 4.15
C ASP A 417 -29.28 -1.05 2.79
N ASP A 418 -28.79 0.02 2.17
CA ASP A 418 -29.22 0.43 0.82
C ASP A 418 -28.97 -0.66 -0.24
N SER A 419 -27.98 -1.52 -0.02
CA SER A 419 -27.63 -2.61 -0.92
C SER A 419 -28.53 -3.84 -0.74
N LEU A 420 -29.40 -3.85 0.27
CA LEU A 420 -30.32 -4.93 0.61
C LEU A 420 -31.79 -4.51 0.64
N ALA A 421 -32.08 -3.21 0.67
CA ALA A 421 -33.41 -2.64 0.87
C ALA A 421 -34.47 -3.06 -0.16
N PHE A 422 -34.04 -3.50 -1.35
CA PHE A 422 -34.93 -3.98 -2.40
C PHE A 422 -35.37 -5.45 -2.21
N LEU A 423 -34.75 -6.21 -1.30
CA LEU A 423 -35.13 -7.60 -1.02
C LEU A 423 -36.43 -7.67 -0.18
N PRO A 424 -37.31 -8.66 -0.44
CA PRO A 424 -38.49 -8.86 0.39
C PRO A 424 -38.15 -9.15 1.85
N GLU A 425 -38.99 -8.68 2.78
CA GLU A 425 -38.85 -8.98 4.22
C GLU A 425 -38.78 -10.49 4.50
N SER A 426 -39.58 -11.30 3.81
CA SER A 426 -39.55 -12.77 3.95
C SER A 426 -38.22 -13.40 3.52
N ILE A 427 -37.49 -12.76 2.62
CA ILE A 427 -36.15 -13.17 2.18
C ILE A 427 -35.11 -12.68 3.18
N LEU A 428 -35.20 -11.42 3.64
CA LEU A 428 -34.32 -10.87 4.67
C LEU A 428 -34.38 -11.68 5.98
N MET A 429 -35.57 -12.12 6.38
CA MET A 429 -35.75 -13.02 7.52
C MET A 429 -35.02 -14.36 7.32
N GLN A 430 -35.13 -14.98 6.14
CA GLN A 430 -34.43 -16.24 5.84
C GLN A 430 -32.91 -16.08 5.78
N LEU A 431 -32.43 -14.90 5.37
CA LEU A 431 -31.00 -14.54 5.39
C LEU A 431 -30.51 -14.15 6.80
N GLU A 432 -31.41 -14.12 7.79
CA GLU A 432 -31.15 -13.68 9.15
C GLU A 432 -30.52 -12.27 9.16
N TYR A 433 -31.13 -11.35 8.38
CA TYR A 433 -30.68 -9.97 8.27
C TYR A 433 -30.74 -9.26 9.63
N SER A 434 -29.66 -8.56 9.98
CA SER A 434 -29.56 -7.74 11.19
C SER A 434 -29.07 -6.34 10.82
N PRO A 435 -29.94 -5.32 10.84
CA PRO A 435 -29.55 -3.93 10.55
C PRO A 435 -28.63 -3.33 11.63
N ASP A 436 -28.72 -3.83 12.86
CA ASP A 436 -27.90 -3.38 13.99
C ASP A 436 -26.46 -3.93 13.95
N ASP A 437 -26.16 -4.89 13.06
CA ASP A 437 -24.83 -5.46 12.89
C ASP A 437 -24.32 -5.28 11.44
N PRO A 438 -23.80 -4.09 11.11
CA PRO A 438 -23.20 -3.82 9.80
C PRO A 438 -21.85 -4.52 9.61
N PHE A 439 -21.46 -5.45 10.49
CA PHE A 439 -20.25 -6.27 10.36
C PHE A 439 -20.58 -7.64 9.75
N ILE A 440 -21.68 -8.26 10.19
CA ILE A 440 -22.23 -9.54 9.68
C ILE A 440 -23.74 -9.36 9.51
N PRO A 441 -24.17 -8.58 8.51
CA PRO A 441 -25.58 -8.25 8.31
C PRO A 441 -26.38 -9.50 7.94
N LEU A 442 -25.79 -10.47 7.22
CA LEU A 442 -26.44 -11.68 6.72
C LEU A 442 -25.72 -12.93 7.22
N ILE A 443 -26.46 -14.04 7.38
CA ILE A 443 -25.90 -15.38 7.59
C ILE A 443 -25.98 -16.16 6.27
N LEU A 444 -24.84 -16.22 5.58
CA LEU A 444 -24.69 -16.93 4.31
C LEU A 444 -23.84 -18.20 4.49
N ASP A 445 -24.06 -19.17 3.63
CA ASP A 445 -23.24 -20.38 3.52
C ASP A 445 -22.37 -20.35 2.25
N ASN A 446 -21.65 -21.45 1.99
CA ASN A 446 -20.71 -21.58 0.88
C ASN A 446 -19.75 -20.39 0.75
N LYS A 447 -19.03 -20.07 1.83
CA LYS A 447 -18.05 -18.97 1.86
C LYS A 447 -18.67 -17.62 1.46
N GLY A 448 -19.87 -17.33 1.99
CA GLY A 448 -20.55 -16.04 1.81
C GLY A 448 -21.18 -15.85 0.44
N THR A 449 -21.49 -16.92 -0.28
CA THR A 449 -21.94 -16.87 -1.69
C THR A 449 -23.44 -17.08 -1.84
N VAL A 450 -24.06 -17.89 -0.99
CA VAL A 450 -25.47 -18.29 -1.14
C VAL A 450 -26.13 -18.48 0.22
N ARG A 451 -27.45 -18.64 0.19
CA ARG A 451 -28.22 -19.29 1.25
C ARG A 451 -28.85 -20.53 0.62
N THR A 452 -28.52 -21.72 1.12
CA THR A 452 -28.91 -22.98 0.46
C THR A 452 -30.42 -23.14 0.34
N GLU A 453 -31.21 -22.59 1.26
CA GLU A 453 -32.68 -22.60 1.20
C GLU A 453 -33.26 -21.66 0.12
N ILE A 454 -32.46 -20.77 -0.46
CA ILE A 454 -32.87 -19.82 -1.51
C ILE A 454 -32.00 -20.06 -2.75
N PRO A 455 -32.18 -21.19 -3.46
CA PRO A 455 -31.22 -21.67 -4.46
C PRO A 455 -31.06 -20.75 -5.68
N ALA A 456 -32.03 -19.87 -5.94
CA ALA A 456 -32.01 -18.93 -7.05
C ALA A 456 -31.43 -17.53 -6.69
N LEU A 457 -30.85 -17.38 -5.50
CA LEU A 457 -30.24 -16.13 -5.02
C LEU A 457 -28.74 -16.34 -4.73
N GLY A 458 -27.91 -15.50 -5.30
CA GLY A 458 -26.46 -15.48 -5.08
C GLY A 458 -25.95 -14.12 -4.61
N PHE A 459 -24.80 -14.13 -3.94
CA PHE A 459 -24.07 -12.95 -3.49
C PHE A 459 -22.63 -13.03 -4.00
N VAL A 460 -22.15 -11.98 -4.65
CA VAL A 460 -20.76 -11.88 -5.12
C VAL A 460 -20.18 -10.56 -4.63
N GLY A 461 -19.04 -10.62 -3.93
CA GLY A 461 -18.39 -9.42 -3.40
C GLY A 461 -19.14 -8.73 -2.26
N PHE A 462 -20.18 -9.35 -1.72
CA PHE A 462 -20.96 -8.81 -0.60
C PHE A 462 -20.31 -9.14 0.75
N TYR A 463 -19.10 -8.64 0.99
CA TYR A 463 -18.37 -8.81 2.24
C TYR A 463 -17.46 -7.62 2.51
N ARG A 464 -16.94 -7.56 3.75
CA ARG A 464 -15.93 -6.57 4.15
C ARG A 464 -14.54 -7.09 3.79
N GLY A 465 -13.98 -6.65 2.67
CA GLY A 465 -12.62 -7.00 2.28
C GLY A 465 -12.30 -6.65 0.81
N PRO A 466 -11.01 -6.52 0.46
CA PRO A 466 -10.56 -6.17 -0.89
C PRO A 466 -10.26 -7.41 -1.78
N TYR A 467 -11.02 -8.50 -1.69
CA TYR A 467 -10.62 -9.80 -2.25
C TYR A 467 -11.13 -10.07 -3.68
N TRP A 468 -10.55 -9.41 -4.69
CA TRP A 468 -10.96 -9.54 -6.09
C TRP A 468 -10.97 -10.99 -6.60
N GLY A 469 -9.91 -11.76 -6.32
CA GLY A 469 -9.87 -13.18 -6.65
C GLY A 469 -11.01 -14.00 -6.00
N VAL A 470 -11.40 -13.66 -4.77
CA VAL A 470 -12.52 -14.31 -4.10
C VAL A 470 -13.85 -13.94 -4.77
N MET A 471 -14.03 -12.69 -5.22
CA MET A 471 -15.23 -12.31 -6.00
C MET A 471 -15.37 -13.17 -7.26
N GLU A 472 -14.26 -13.37 -7.98
CA GLU A 472 -14.25 -14.22 -9.16
C GLU A 472 -14.57 -15.68 -8.80
N MET A 473 -14.01 -16.21 -7.71
CA MET A 473 -14.30 -17.56 -7.24
C MET A 473 -15.75 -17.75 -6.79
N GLN A 474 -16.37 -16.75 -6.16
CA GLN A 474 -17.80 -16.75 -5.82
C GLN A 474 -18.66 -16.81 -7.08
N ALA A 475 -18.35 -16.00 -8.10
CA ALA A 475 -19.04 -16.04 -9.39
C ALA A 475 -18.92 -17.42 -10.07
N ARG A 476 -17.72 -18.01 -10.09
CA ARG A 476 -17.49 -19.36 -10.64
C ARG A 476 -18.26 -20.43 -9.88
N SER A 477 -18.34 -20.31 -8.55
CA SER A 477 -19.14 -21.20 -7.71
C SER A 477 -20.63 -21.14 -8.03
N LEU A 478 -21.19 -19.95 -8.28
CA LEU A 478 -22.57 -19.79 -8.73
C LEU A 478 -22.82 -20.43 -10.09
N VAL A 479 -21.94 -20.19 -11.07
CA VAL A 479 -22.06 -20.79 -12.41
C VAL A 479 -22.03 -22.32 -12.34
N ALA A 480 -21.07 -22.89 -11.60
CA ALA A 480 -20.96 -24.34 -11.43
C ALA A 480 -22.23 -24.93 -10.77
N ARG A 481 -22.82 -24.22 -9.80
CA ARG A 481 -24.06 -24.62 -9.12
C ARG A 481 -25.29 -24.55 -10.04
N TRP A 482 -25.44 -23.48 -10.82
CA TRP A 482 -26.63 -23.25 -11.65
C TRP A 482 -26.57 -23.89 -13.04
N THR A 483 -25.43 -24.50 -13.38
CA THR A 483 -25.26 -25.30 -14.61
C THR A 483 -25.45 -26.81 -14.37
N ALA A 484 -25.23 -27.29 -13.15
CA ALA A 484 -25.32 -28.72 -12.82
C ALA A 484 -26.70 -29.32 -13.14
N GLN A 485 -26.74 -30.52 -13.73
CA GLN A 485 -27.97 -31.22 -14.07
C GLN A 485 -28.44 -32.14 -12.94
N PRO A 486 -29.75 -32.41 -12.81
CA PRO A 486 -30.25 -33.43 -11.88
C PRO A 486 -29.77 -34.83 -12.31
N GLY A 487 -28.81 -35.41 -11.58
CA GLY A 487 -28.30 -36.76 -11.84
C GLY A 487 -26.83 -36.86 -12.24
N ASP A 488 -26.10 -35.74 -12.34
CA ASP A 488 -24.65 -35.77 -12.53
C ASP A 488 -23.98 -36.56 -11.38
N SER A 489 -23.20 -37.60 -11.75
CA SER A 489 -22.47 -38.45 -10.81
C SER A 489 -21.54 -37.60 -9.92
N PRO A 490 -21.44 -37.88 -8.60
CA PRO A 490 -20.59 -37.12 -7.66
C PRO A 490 -19.07 -37.19 -7.94
N THR A 491 -18.66 -37.81 -9.04
CA THR A 491 -17.27 -37.92 -9.51
C THR A 491 -16.88 -36.87 -10.55
N GLY A 492 -17.81 -36.03 -11.03
CA GLY A 492 -17.53 -34.91 -11.92
C GLY A 492 -17.59 -33.59 -11.16
N HIS A 493 -16.46 -32.87 -11.10
CA HIS A 493 -16.11 -31.51 -10.63
C HIS A 493 -17.19 -30.43 -10.27
N HIS A 494 -18.37 -30.79 -9.80
CA HIS A 494 -19.39 -29.85 -9.34
C HIS A 494 -19.28 -29.62 -7.82
N PRO A 495 -19.47 -28.38 -7.34
CA PRO A 495 -19.51 -28.10 -5.91
C PRO A 495 -20.70 -28.84 -5.28
N HIS A 496 -20.40 -29.88 -4.51
CA HIS A 496 -21.36 -30.68 -3.76
C HIS A 496 -22.20 -29.77 -2.84
N PRO A 497 -23.50 -30.06 -2.62
CA PRO A 497 -24.21 -29.55 -1.44
C PRO A 497 -23.57 -30.19 -0.22
N ASP A 498 -22.57 -29.51 0.35
CA ASP A 498 -21.86 -29.87 1.60
C ASP A 498 -22.86 -30.53 2.58
N PRO A 499 -22.61 -31.76 3.08
CA PRO A 499 -23.58 -32.52 3.88
C PRO A 499 -24.27 -31.61 4.91
N ARG A 500 -25.60 -31.65 5.03
CA ARG A 500 -26.41 -30.65 5.80
C ARG A 500 -25.83 -30.23 7.18
N GLY A 501 -25.02 -31.06 7.83
CA GLY A 501 -24.30 -30.74 9.05
C GLY A 501 -23.14 -29.73 8.93
N SER A 502 -22.38 -29.68 7.83
CA SER A 502 -21.26 -28.74 7.65
C SER A 502 -21.73 -27.33 7.25
N THR A 503 -22.78 -27.23 6.43
CA THR A 503 -23.44 -25.95 6.11
C THR A 503 -24.00 -25.28 7.38
N GLU A 504 -24.75 -26.02 8.21
CA GLU A 504 -25.29 -25.47 9.45
C GLU A 504 -24.18 -25.08 10.43
N LYS A 505 -23.13 -25.89 10.54
CA LYS A 505 -21.96 -25.56 11.37
C LYS A 505 -21.33 -24.23 10.95
N ALA A 506 -21.17 -23.97 9.66
CA ALA A 506 -20.62 -22.71 9.15
C ALA A 506 -21.53 -21.51 9.50
N ARG A 507 -22.86 -21.67 9.37
CA ARG A 507 -23.83 -20.64 9.77
C ARG A 507 -23.78 -20.36 11.26
N GLU A 508 -23.70 -21.39 12.07
CA GLU A 508 -23.62 -21.26 13.52
C GLU A 508 -22.34 -20.53 13.96
N GLN A 509 -21.21 -20.78 13.30
CA GLN A 509 -19.98 -20.02 13.52
C GLN A 509 -20.14 -18.52 13.20
N LEU A 510 -20.89 -18.17 12.14
CA LEU A 510 -21.20 -16.77 11.83
C LEU A 510 -22.13 -16.14 12.86
N ARG A 511 -23.14 -16.87 13.36
CA ARG A 511 -24.02 -16.38 14.44
C ARG A 511 -23.24 -16.13 15.73
N GLN A 512 -22.35 -17.04 16.10
CA GLN A 512 -21.48 -16.88 17.27
C GLN A 512 -20.54 -15.67 17.12
N LEU A 513 -19.96 -15.46 15.93
CA LEU A 513 -19.19 -14.26 15.63
C LEU A 513 -20.04 -12.98 15.74
N ARG A 514 -21.28 -13.01 15.24
CA ARG A 514 -22.23 -11.90 15.35
C ARG A 514 -22.61 -11.62 16.80
N GLN A 515 -22.71 -12.60 17.68
CA GLN A 515 -23.01 -12.35 19.09
C GLN A 515 -21.78 -11.87 19.88
N ASN A 516 -20.57 -12.35 19.55
CA ASN A 516 -19.35 -12.06 20.29
C ASN A 516 -18.46 -11.01 19.60
N SER A 517 -18.78 -9.72 19.78
CA SER A 517 -18.10 -8.63 19.09
C SER A 517 -16.61 -8.47 19.42
N THR A 518 -16.14 -8.95 20.58
CA THR A 518 -14.74 -8.79 21.05
C THR A 518 -13.77 -9.77 20.39
N GLN A 519 -14.27 -10.91 19.90
CA GLN A 519 -13.46 -11.93 19.21
C GLN A 519 -13.50 -11.85 17.69
N ARG A 520 -14.18 -10.82 17.13
CA ARG A 520 -14.23 -10.63 15.67
C ARG A 520 -12.89 -10.19 15.11
N SER A 521 -12.38 -10.94 14.14
CA SER A 521 -11.37 -10.44 13.20
C SER A 521 -11.94 -9.24 12.45
N GLN A 522 -11.09 -8.28 12.06
CA GLN A 522 -11.50 -7.06 11.34
C GLN A 522 -12.28 -7.34 10.04
N PHE A 523 -11.89 -8.41 9.35
CA PHE A 523 -12.59 -8.93 8.18
C PHE A 523 -13.15 -10.32 8.56
N PRO A 524 -14.48 -10.51 8.62
CA PRO A 524 -15.07 -11.81 8.99
C PRO A 524 -14.72 -12.91 8.00
N MET A 525 -14.51 -12.53 6.73
CA MET A 525 -14.02 -13.39 5.64
C MET A 525 -12.49 -13.32 5.50
N GLY A 526 -11.77 -12.90 6.55
CA GLY A 526 -10.38 -12.40 6.55
C GLY A 526 -9.27 -13.39 6.15
N ASP A 527 -9.62 -14.53 5.58
CA ASP A 527 -8.71 -15.59 5.18
C ASP A 527 -8.67 -15.72 3.66
N TYR A 528 -8.09 -14.72 2.97
CA TYR A 528 -7.97 -14.71 1.52
C TYR A 528 -7.34 -15.98 0.95
N VAL A 529 -6.19 -16.40 1.50
CA VAL A 529 -5.46 -17.61 1.07
C VAL A 529 -6.33 -18.86 1.25
N GLY A 530 -6.96 -19.02 2.42
CA GLY A 530 -7.83 -20.16 2.69
C GLY A 530 -9.07 -20.17 1.80
N LEU A 531 -9.67 -19.02 1.52
CA LEU A 531 -10.80 -18.88 0.60
C LEU A 531 -10.42 -19.27 -0.83
N MET A 532 -9.35 -18.68 -1.37
CA MET A 532 -8.85 -18.98 -2.72
C MET A 532 -8.52 -20.46 -2.89
N GLU A 533 -7.76 -21.05 -1.97
CA GLU A 533 -7.37 -22.47 -2.03
C GLU A 533 -8.58 -23.40 -1.86
N SER A 534 -9.55 -23.04 -1.02
CA SER A 534 -10.75 -23.85 -0.83
C SER A 534 -11.66 -23.82 -2.06
N PHE A 535 -11.91 -22.63 -2.62
CA PHE A 535 -12.68 -22.50 -3.86
C PHE A 535 -12.00 -23.19 -5.03
N ALA A 536 -10.70 -22.96 -5.23
CA ALA A 536 -9.96 -23.57 -6.32
C ALA A 536 -10.06 -25.10 -6.29
N ARG A 537 -9.89 -25.70 -5.10
CA ARG A 537 -10.05 -27.14 -4.90
C ARG A 537 -11.46 -27.64 -5.20
N GLU A 538 -12.49 -26.97 -4.67
CA GLU A 538 -13.89 -27.36 -4.87
C GLU A 538 -14.34 -27.23 -6.33
N LEU A 539 -13.76 -26.27 -7.06
CA LEU A 539 -14.02 -26.04 -8.48
C LEU A 539 -13.05 -26.80 -9.40
N GLY A 540 -12.11 -27.58 -8.85
CA GLY A 540 -11.12 -28.32 -9.63
C GLY A 540 -10.13 -27.45 -10.41
N ILE A 541 -9.90 -26.20 -9.98
CA ILE A 541 -9.00 -25.23 -10.62
C ILE A 541 -7.58 -25.44 -10.08
N PRO A 542 -6.63 -25.88 -10.91
CA PRO A 542 -5.24 -26.01 -10.48
C PRO A 542 -4.58 -24.65 -10.30
N ARG A 543 -3.60 -24.60 -9.40
CA ARG A 543 -2.75 -23.42 -9.22
C ARG A 543 -1.54 -23.51 -10.14
N VAL A 544 -1.25 -22.44 -10.87
CA VAL A 544 -0.02 -22.31 -11.67
C VAL A 544 1.20 -22.19 -10.75
N GLU A 545 2.25 -22.98 -11.02
CA GLU A 545 3.50 -22.97 -10.27
C GLU A 545 4.42 -21.82 -10.68
N LEU A 546 5.24 -21.33 -9.74
CA LEU A 546 6.21 -20.25 -9.97
C LEU A 546 7.66 -20.77 -10.14
N GLY A 547 7.83 -22.07 -10.39
CA GLY A 547 9.15 -22.70 -10.51
C GLY A 547 9.98 -22.61 -9.22
N GLU A 548 11.30 -22.38 -9.34
CA GLU A 548 12.24 -22.33 -8.20
C GLU A 548 11.93 -21.21 -7.19
N LEU A 549 11.29 -20.11 -7.64
CA LEU A 549 10.89 -19.00 -6.76
C LEU A 549 9.91 -19.44 -5.67
N GLN A 550 9.12 -20.47 -5.95
CA GLN A 550 8.10 -21.01 -5.04
C GLN A 550 8.70 -21.53 -3.72
N GLN A 551 9.98 -21.90 -3.71
CA GLN A 551 10.67 -22.36 -2.50
C GLN A 551 10.99 -21.20 -1.54
N ARG A 552 10.97 -19.95 -2.02
CA ARG A 552 11.30 -18.75 -1.25
C ARG A 552 10.06 -17.95 -0.86
N VAL A 553 9.25 -17.60 -1.87
CA VAL A 553 8.02 -16.80 -1.71
C VAL A 553 6.95 -17.40 -2.61
N ASN A 554 5.78 -17.69 -2.05
CA ASN A 554 4.74 -18.42 -2.77
C ASN A 554 3.35 -17.77 -2.58
N PRO A 555 3.13 -16.57 -3.17
CA PRO A 555 1.95 -15.79 -2.90
C PRO A 555 0.73 -16.32 -3.66
N VAL A 556 -0.43 -16.32 -2.99
CA VAL A 556 -1.73 -16.52 -3.65
C VAL A 556 -2.12 -15.24 -4.37
N ILE A 557 -2.24 -15.30 -5.69
CA ILE A 557 -2.76 -14.21 -6.53
C ILE A 557 -3.75 -14.74 -7.56
N PRO A 558 -4.74 -13.95 -8.04
CA PRO A 558 -5.78 -14.41 -8.94
C PRO A 558 -5.26 -15.04 -10.24
N ALA A 559 -4.24 -14.43 -10.88
CA ALA A 559 -3.66 -14.92 -12.14
C ALA A 559 -3.11 -16.35 -12.06
N ARG A 560 -2.84 -16.89 -10.87
CA ARG A 560 -2.41 -18.29 -10.69
C ARG A 560 -3.57 -19.29 -10.73
N TYR A 561 -4.82 -18.84 -10.76
CA TYR A 561 -6.02 -19.68 -10.73
C TYR A 561 -6.92 -19.39 -11.94
N HIS A 562 -6.36 -19.48 -13.13
CA HIS A 562 -7.13 -19.39 -14.36
C HIS A 562 -7.83 -20.74 -14.63
N ALA A 563 -9.14 -20.72 -14.91
CA ALA A 563 -9.85 -21.93 -15.30
C ALA A 563 -9.41 -22.33 -16.72
N PHE A 564 -9.03 -23.59 -16.93
CA PHE A 564 -8.77 -24.08 -18.29
C PHE A 564 -10.05 -23.98 -19.12
N ASP A 565 -9.96 -23.46 -20.35
CA ASP A 565 -11.06 -23.47 -21.31
C ASP A 565 -11.53 -24.92 -21.54
N ALA A 566 -12.59 -25.32 -20.84
CA ALA A 566 -13.23 -26.62 -21.03
C ALA A 566 -13.92 -26.75 -22.41
N CYS A 567 -13.89 -25.68 -23.23
CA CYS A 567 -14.51 -25.64 -24.56
C CYS A 567 -13.55 -25.91 -25.73
N THR A 568 -12.24 -26.13 -25.52
CA THR A 568 -11.35 -26.65 -26.58
C THR A 568 -11.19 -28.17 -26.42
N GLY A 569 -11.96 -28.93 -27.21
CA GLY A 569 -12.07 -30.38 -27.08
C GLY A 569 -10.77 -31.17 -27.22
N SER A 570 -10.70 -32.25 -26.44
CA SER A 570 -10.05 -33.53 -26.73
C SER A 570 -8.61 -33.51 -27.28
N THR A 571 -7.64 -33.66 -26.39
CA THR A 571 -6.48 -34.53 -26.68
C THR A 571 -6.55 -35.78 -25.82
N ASN A 572 -7.06 -36.85 -26.42
CA ASN A 572 -6.96 -38.21 -25.94
C ASN A 572 -5.53 -38.51 -25.44
N SER A 573 -5.42 -38.88 -24.17
CA SER A 573 -4.23 -39.48 -23.59
C SER A 573 -4.03 -40.90 -24.16
N GLY A 574 -3.49 -40.98 -25.38
CA GLY A 574 -3.07 -42.22 -26.02
C GLY A 574 -1.62 -42.55 -25.64
N LYS A 575 -1.43 -43.63 -24.87
CA LYS A 575 -0.15 -44.29 -24.59
C LYS A 575 0.73 -44.36 -25.85
N ARG A 576 1.84 -43.59 -25.89
CA ARG A 576 2.88 -43.75 -26.92
C ARG A 576 3.75 -44.96 -26.57
N ARG A 577 3.41 -46.10 -27.17
CA ARG A 577 4.32 -47.22 -27.38
C ARG A 577 5.42 -46.76 -28.35
N ARG A 578 6.68 -47.00 -27.98
CA ARG A 578 7.86 -46.89 -28.85
C ARG A 578 7.67 -47.76 -30.08
N ASN A 579 7.90 -47.21 -31.28
CA ASN A 579 8.59 -47.90 -32.36
C ASN A 579 9.20 -46.89 -33.34
N ARG A 580 10.45 -47.15 -33.69
CA ARG A 580 11.23 -46.51 -34.74
C ARG A 580 10.74 -47.01 -36.10
N SER A 581 10.60 -46.10 -37.06
CA SER A 581 11.08 -46.30 -38.43
C SER A 581 11.17 -44.93 -39.10
N GLU A 582 12.30 -44.74 -39.77
CA GLU A 582 12.64 -43.60 -40.61
C GLU A 582 11.62 -43.45 -41.73
N ASP A 583 11.16 -42.22 -41.99
CA ASP A 583 11.08 -41.74 -43.35
C ASP A 583 11.07 -40.20 -43.38
N MET A 584 11.92 -39.71 -44.26
CA MET A 584 12.35 -38.34 -44.44
C MET A 584 11.54 -37.75 -45.60
N MET A 585 10.74 -36.72 -45.37
CA MET A 585 10.41 -35.74 -46.41
C MET A 585 9.93 -34.41 -45.83
N SER A 586 10.66 -33.38 -46.27
CA SER A 586 10.53 -31.93 -46.08
C SER A 586 9.12 -31.37 -45.88
N ILE A 587 8.90 -30.65 -44.77
CA ILE A 587 7.91 -29.57 -44.70
C ILE A 587 8.52 -28.41 -43.89
N ASN A 588 8.78 -27.32 -44.63
CA ASN A 588 8.94 -25.92 -44.25
C ASN A 588 9.35 -25.56 -42.82
N LYS A 589 10.62 -25.15 -42.69
CA LYS A 589 11.07 -24.11 -41.76
C LYS A 589 10.42 -22.78 -42.20
N ASP A 590 9.33 -22.39 -41.55
CA ASP A 590 8.92 -20.98 -41.35
C ASP A 590 7.57 -20.99 -40.65
N ASP A 591 7.60 -21.12 -39.32
CA ASP A 591 6.56 -20.54 -38.46
C ASP A 591 7.15 -20.28 -37.06
N SER A 592 8.08 -19.34 -37.00
CA SER A 592 8.52 -18.70 -35.77
C SER A 592 7.71 -17.43 -35.48
N THR A 593 6.42 -17.43 -35.83
CA THR A 593 5.53 -16.35 -35.41
C THR A 593 5.39 -16.38 -33.89
N ARG A 594 5.82 -15.27 -33.28
CA ARG A 594 5.65 -14.89 -31.86
C ARG A 594 4.36 -15.48 -31.30
N ARG A 595 4.45 -16.50 -30.45
CA ARG A 595 3.35 -16.83 -29.53
C ARG A 595 3.23 -15.68 -28.55
N THR A 596 2.22 -14.83 -28.73
CA THR A 596 1.78 -13.88 -27.71
C THR A 596 1.58 -14.64 -26.40
N PRO A 597 2.14 -14.19 -25.26
CA PRO A 597 1.95 -14.86 -23.99
C PRO A 597 0.45 -14.99 -23.69
N THR A 598 0.02 -16.17 -23.23
CA THR A 598 -1.33 -16.36 -22.69
C THR A 598 -1.58 -15.34 -21.55
N GLN A 599 -2.83 -14.90 -21.38
CA GLN A 599 -3.17 -13.75 -20.51
C GLN A 599 -2.61 -13.84 -19.07
N PRO A 600 -2.63 -15.02 -18.39
CA PRO A 600 -2.04 -15.13 -17.06
C PRO A 600 -0.53 -14.85 -17.03
N GLN A 601 0.22 -15.24 -18.06
CA GLN A 601 1.68 -15.09 -18.12
C GLN A 601 2.10 -13.62 -18.09
N LYS A 602 1.29 -12.72 -18.67
CA LYS A 602 1.56 -11.27 -18.62
C LYS A 602 1.52 -10.70 -17.19
N THR A 603 0.84 -11.37 -16.25
CA THR A 603 0.90 -11.02 -14.81
C THR A 603 2.00 -11.80 -14.09
N ILE A 604 2.19 -13.09 -14.43
CA ILE A 604 3.16 -13.97 -13.76
C ILE A 604 4.62 -13.58 -14.06
N GLU A 605 4.93 -13.10 -15.26
CA GLU A 605 6.28 -12.67 -15.64
C GLU A 605 6.76 -11.48 -14.78
N PRO A 606 6.04 -10.34 -14.72
CA PRO A 606 6.40 -9.23 -13.83
C PRO A 606 6.45 -9.60 -12.35
N LEU A 607 5.56 -10.50 -11.89
CA LEU A 607 5.62 -11.04 -10.53
C LEU A 607 6.93 -11.81 -10.32
N SER A 608 7.29 -12.68 -11.28
CA SER A 608 8.51 -13.48 -11.20
C SER A 608 9.76 -12.60 -11.16
N SER A 609 9.79 -11.52 -11.95
CA SER A 609 10.85 -10.50 -11.92
C SER A 609 10.92 -9.75 -10.59
N LEU A 610 9.79 -9.47 -9.95
CA LEU A 610 9.76 -8.84 -8.61
C LEU A 610 10.27 -9.81 -7.52
N LEU A 611 9.90 -11.09 -7.60
CA LEU A 611 10.25 -12.11 -6.61
C LEU A 611 11.67 -12.68 -6.80
N SER A 612 12.26 -12.54 -7.99
CA SER A 612 13.62 -13.01 -8.23
C SER A 612 14.62 -12.19 -7.43
N LEU A 613 15.27 -12.84 -6.46
CA LEU A 613 16.45 -12.29 -5.79
C LEU A 613 17.66 -12.45 -6.70
N PHE A 614 18.26 -11.32 -7.04
CA PHE A 614 19.48 -11.27 -7.82
C PHE A 614 20.66 -11.83 -7.03
N THR A 615 21.52 -12.58 -7.71
CA THR A 615 22.71 -13.20 -7.12
C THR A 615 23.88 -12.21 -6.99
N THR A 616 23.76 -10.99 -7.53
CA THR A 616 24.78 -9.93 -7.49
C THR A 616 24.15 -8.55 -7.23
N GLU A 617 24.92 -7.61 -6.65
CA GLU A 617 24.50 -6.22 -6.41
C GLU A 617 24.09 -5.48 -7.70
N ASP A 618 24.66 -5.85 -8.84
CA ASP A 618 24.51 -5.15 -10.13
C ASP A 618 23.20 -5.44 -10.89
N GLN A 619 22.38 -6.39 -10.44
CA GLN A 619 21.15 -6.78 -11.12
C GLN A 619 19.87 -6.38 -10.36
N TYR A 620 19.95 -5.44 -9.42
CA TYR A 620 18.78 -5.08 -8.60
C TYR A 620 17.64 -4.45 -9.45
N ALA A 621 16.50 -5.15 -9.55
CA ALA A 621 15.33 -4.65 -10.29
C ALA A 621 14.80 -3.35 -9.68
N ALA A 622 14.44 -2.40 -10.55
CA ALA A 622 13.94 -1.08 -10.18
C ALA A 622 12.80 -1.10 -9.14
N ALA A 623 11.87 -2.07 -9.24
CA ALA A 623 10.73 -2.17 -8.31
C ALA A 623 11.13 -2.53 -6.87
N THR A 624 12.14 -3.39 -6.68
CA THR A 624 12.63 -3.75 -5.34
C THR A 624 13.45 -2.60 -4.72
N THR A 625 14.10 -1.79 -5.57
CA THR A 625 14.70 -0.51 -5.17
C THR A 625 13.65 0.45 -4.65
N THR A 626 12.53 0.64 -5.36
CA THR A 626 11.45 1.55 -4.93
C THR A 626 10.84 1.13 -3.61
N ALA A 627 10.59 -0.17 -3.41
CA ALA A 627 10.06 -0.68 -2.15
C ALA A 627 10.98 -0.37 -0.96
N THR A 628 12.29 -0.58 -1.13
CA THR A 628 13.30 -0.33 -0.09
C THR A 628 13.48 1.17 0.16
N ALA A 629 13.56 1.98 -0.89
CA ALA A 629 13.65 3.44 -0.80
C ALA A 629 12.43 4.04 -0.11
N THR A 630 11.22 3.59 -0.45
CA THR A 630 9.97 3.99 0.21
C THR A 630 9.99 3.65 1.69
N ALA A 631 10.46 2.46 2.05
CA ALA A 631 10.56 2.03 3.44
C ALA A 631 11.50 2.92 4.27
N ILE A 632 12.67 3.25 3.73
CA ILE A 632 13.64 4.14 4.38
C ILE A 632 13.09 5.56 4.47
N PHE A 633 12.63 6.11 3.34
CA PHE A 633 12.17 7.49 3.24
C PHE A 633 11.07 7.77 4.27
N ARG A 634 10.06 6.90 4.33
CA ARG A 634 9.03 6.93 5.38
C ARG A 634 9.64 6.95 6.78
N ALA A 635 10.56 6.03 7.04
CA ALA A 635 11.15 5.83 8.35
C ALA A 635 12.19 6.91 8.74
N LEU A 636 12.45 7.91 7.90
CA LEU A 636 13.24 9.09 8.26
C LEU A 636 12.42 10.18 8.98
N HIS A 637 11.09 10.13 8.90
CA HIS A 637 10.20 11.14 9.47
C HIS A 637 10.57 11.56 10.91
N GLY A 638 10.48 12.85 11.22
CA GLY A 638 10.57 13.36 12.59
C GLY A 638 11.98 13.73 13.00
N SER A 639 12.22 13.83 14.30
CA SER A 639 13.47 14.37 14.85
C SER A 639 14.52 13.30 15.10
N TRP A 640 15.77 13.70 14.98
CA TRP A 640 16.99 12.89 15.12
C TRP A 640 18.04 13.69 15.88
N ARG A 641 18.88 13.00 16.63
CA ARG A 641 20.11 13.56 17.20
C ARG A 641 21.29 13.10 16.38
N PHE A 642 22.25 13.98 16.16
CA PHE A 642 23.47 13.60 15.46
C PHE A 642 24.75 13.96 16.20
N THR A 643 25.78 13.17 15.93
CA THR A 643 27.18 13.52 16.20
C THR A 643 27.93 13.47 14.88
N ARG A 644 28.60 14.57 14.52
CA ARG A 644 29.36 14.75 13.28
C ARG A 644 30.82 14.92 13.62
N THR A 645 31.70 14.11 13.03
CA THR A 645 33.15 14.25 13.17
C THR A 645 33.79 14.68 11.86
N THR A 646 34.50 15.80 11.85
CA THR A 646 35.25 16.28 10.69
C THR A 646 36.71 15.96 10.89
N THR A 647 37.31 15.13 10.03
CA THR A 647 38.75 14.86 10.05
C THR A 647 39.42 15.52 8.84
N THR A 648 40.30 16.48 9.05
CA THR A 648 41.07 17.11 7.96
C THR A 648 42.47 16.53 7.94
N THR A 649 42.91 16.00 6.79
CA THR A 649 44.28 15.49 6.59
C THR A 649 44.99 16.41 5.59
N THR A 650 45.98 17.17 6.05
CA THR A 650 46.74 18.06 5.17
C THR A 650 48.04 17.39 4.75
N THR A 651 48.26 17.24 3.45
CA THR A 651 49.51 16.70 2.90
C THR A 651 50.39 17.86 2.45
N THR A 652 51.38 18.26 3.25
CA THR A 652 52.31 19.32 2.85
C THR A 652 53.29 18.80 1.80
N SER A 653 53.10 19.17 0.53
CA SER A 653 54.10 18.96 -0.51
C SER A 653 55.21 20.00 -0.36
N THR A 654 56.36 19.61 0.19
CA THR A 654 57.58 20.43 0.09
C THR A 654 58.22 20.19 -1.28
N LEU A 655 58.00 21.10 -2.22
CA LEU A 655 58.78 21.16 -3.46
C LEU A 655 60.18 21.68 -3.13
N THR A 656 61.20 20.82 -3.19
CA THR A 656 62.61 21.23 -3.24
C THR A 656 62.96 21.69 -4.66
N PRO A 657 63.49 22.90 -4.89
CA PRO A 657 63.91 23.31 -6.21
C PRO A 657 65.35 22.87 -6.53
N GLY A 658 65.51 22.11 -7.62
CA GLY A 658 66.66 22.15 -8.51
C GLY A 658 67.82 21.19 -8.23
N SER A 659 68.10 20.30 -9.20
CA SER A 659 69.37 20.29 -9.93
C SER A 659 69.41 19.18 -11.01
N ALA A 660 69.53 19.62 -12.26
CA ALA A 660 70.28 19.10 -13.42
C ALA A 660 70.29 17.59 -13.78
N GLU A 661 70.04 17.35 -15.08
CA GLU A 661 70.45 16.14 -15.85
C GLU A 661 71.97 15.88 -15.75
N PRO A 662 72.45 14.63 -15.99
CA PRO A 662 72.80 14.24 -17.37
C PRO A 662 72.62 12.74 -17.76
N GLU A 663 72.33 12.56 -19.05
CA GLU A 663 72.88 11.64 -20.07
C GLU A 663 73.21 10.12 -19.85
N PHE A 664 73.19 9.45 -21.01
CA PHE A 664 73.19 8.02 -21.35
C PHE A 664 74.52 7.23 -21.15
N LYS A 665 74.40 5.98 -20.62
CA LYS A 665 74.97 4.61 -20.95
C LYS A 665 76.36 4.46 -21.66
N PRO A 666 77.08 3.28 -21.68
CA PRO A 666 76.79 1.90 -21.18
C PRO A 666 77.99 1.05 -20.58
N LYS A 667 77.65 -0.16 -20.07
CA LYS A 667 78.39 -1.47 -19.97
C LYS A 667 79.74 -1.60 -19.21
N ASP A 668 79.78 -2.45 -18.17
CA ASP A 668 80.53 -3.73 -18.12
C ASP A 668 80.37 -4.46 -16.76
N HIS A 669 80.44 -5.80 -16.80
CA HIS A 669 80.58 -6.74 -15.67
C HIS A 669 82.05 -7.28 -15.67
N PRO A 670 82.55 -8.05 -14.66
CA PRO A 670 82.10 -8.34 -13.29
C PRO A 670 83.25 -8.22 -12.23
N VAL A 671 82.97 -8.63 -10.98
CA VAL A 671 83.85 -9.29 -9.97
C VAL A 671 83.86 -8.63 -8.56
N VAL A 672 83.21 -9.35 -7.63
CA VAL A 672 83.56 -9.71 -6.23
C VAL A 672 84.50 -8.80 -5.42
N GLU A 673 84.03 -8.23 -4.30
CA GLU A 673 84.47 -8.57 -2.92
C GLU A 673 83.76 -7.77 -1.82
N ASN A 674 83.78 -8.36 -0.63
CA ASN A 674 83.07 -8.00 0.60
C ASN A 674 83.48 -6.65 1.23
N SER A 675 82.51 -6.05 1.93
CA SER A 675 82.54 -5.72 3.38
C SER A 675 82.20 -4.27 3.78
N ARG A 676 81.44 -4.20 4.88
CA ARG A 676 81.31 -3.15 5.91
C ARG A 676 80.23 -2.04 5.76
N ASN A 677 79.25 -2.18 6.64
CA ASN A 677 78.49 -1.18 7.40
C ASN A 677 78.68 0.30 7.04
N SER A 678 77.57 0.94 6.67
CA SER A 678 77.22 2.26 7.18
C SER A 678 75.70 2.34 7.37
N GLU A 679 75.29 2.80 8.55
CA GLU A 679 73.91 3.03 8.95
C GLU A 679 73.29 4.12 8.06
N GLN A 680 72.27 3.77 7.27
CA GLN A 680 71.35 4.74 6.70
C GLN A 680 70.14 4.87 7.63
N THR A 681 70.09 5.96 8.37
CA THR A 681 68.89 6.46 9.04
C THR A 681 67.83 6.76 7.99
N SER A 682 66.82 5.88 7.86
CA SER A 682 65.62 6.17 7.10
C SER A 682 64.83 7.24 7.85
N THR A 683 64.85 8.47 7.38
CA THR A 683 63.88 9.48 7.80
C THR A 683 62.53 9.09 7.22
N LEU A 684 61.62 8.65 8.10
CA LEU A 684 60.20 8.48 7.76
C LEU A 684 59.66 9.81 7.19
N PRO A 685 58.85 9.79 6.12
CA PRO A 685 58.15 11.01 5.70
C PRO A 685 57.30 11.54 6.87
N PRO A 686 57.14 12.87 7.00
CA PRO A 686 56.33 13.43 8.07
C PRO A 686 54.92 12.85 8.01
N LEU A 687 54.43 12.37 9.17
CA LEU A 687 53.04 11.93 9.32
C LEU A 687 52.12 13.09 8.92
N PRO A 688 51.05 12.83 8.13
CA PRO A 688 50.13 13.89 7.75
C PRO A 688 49.46 14.45 8.99
N ASP A 689 49.37 15.78 9.07
CA ASP A 689 48.69 16.43 10.18
C ASP A 689 47.19 16.15 10.09
N ARG A 690 46.60 15.67 11.18
CA ARG A 690 45.19 15.24 11.26
C ARG A 690 44.49 16.02 12.35
N THR A 691 43.61 16.95 11.96
CA THR A 691 42.71 17.62 12.90
C THR A 691 41.37 16.89 12.96
N LYS A 692 40.77 16.80 14.15
CA LYS A 692 39.44 16.20 14.38
C LYS A 692 38.56 17.19 15.13
N ASP A 693 37.44 17.57 14.53
CA ASP A 693 36.41 18.40 15.15
C ASP A 693 35.11 17.61 15.30
N THR A 694 34.44 17.71 16.45
CA THR A 694 33.17 17.03 16.70
C THR A 694 32.07 18.03 17.01
N THR A 695 30.95 17.92 16.30
CA THR A 695 29.75 18.74 16.48
C THR A 695 28.57 17.83 16.84
N LYS A 696 27.71 18.27 17.75
CA LYS A 696 26.44 17.62 18.06
C LYS A 696 25.28 18.54 17.69
N GLY A 697 24.15 17.97 17.31
CA GLY A 697 22.99 18.74 16.95
C GLY A 697 21.73 17.89 16.84
N ALA A 698 20.68 18.55 16.34
CA ALA A 698 19.41 17.91 16.03
C ALA A 698 19.04 18.16 14.57
N ALA A 699 18.39 17.16 13.97
CA ALA A 699 17.87 17.23 12.62
C ALA A 699 16.40 16.80 12.61
N THR A 700 15.57 17.37 11.73
CA THR A 700 14.17 16.98 11.60
C THR A 700 13.78 16.83 10.13
N PHE A 701 13.07 15.74 9.81
CA PHE A 701 12.42 15.53 8.52
C PHE A 701 10.93 15.82 8.63
N HIS A 702 10.48 16.90 7.98
CA HIS A 702 9.10 17.38 7.97
C HIS A 702 8.40 16.99 6.67
N PRO A 703 7.37 16.13 6.70
CA PRO A 703 6.57 15.84 5.52
C PRO A 703 5.87 17.09 4.99
N ARG A 704 5.79 17.24 3.68
CA ARG A 704 4.95 18.26 3.03
C ARG A 704 4.38 17.75 1.72
N TYR A 705 3.40 18.49 1.18
CA TYR A 705 2.90 18.25 -0.17
C TYR A 705 4.05 18.37 -1.17
N VAL A 706 4.01 17.52 -2.18
CA VAL A 706 5.02 17.50 -3.22
C VAL A 706 4.94 18.81 -4.01
N THR A 707 6.04 19.55 -4.10
CA THR A 707 6.07 20.85 -4.79
C THR A 707 6.60 20.74 -6.23
N ALA A 708 7.07 19.57 -6.64
CA ALA A 708 7.67 19.33 -7.95
C ALA A 708 7.06 18.09 -8.63
N PRO A 709 6.80 18.14 -9.94
CA PRO A 709 6.23 17.02 -10.68
C PRO A 709 7.17 15.80 -10.70
N GLY A 710 6.60 14.59 -10.84
CA GLY A 710 7.37 13.34 -10.94
C GLY A 710 7.82 12.72 -9.61
N TYR A 711 7.48 13.32 -8.47
CA TYR A 711 7.78 12.81 -7.13
C TYR A 711 6.52 12.34 -6.40
N GLU A 712 6.67 11.30 -5.58
CA GLU A 712 5.57 10.74 -4.79
C GLU A 712 5.46 11.38 -3.40
N LYS A 713 6.60 11.71 -2.79
CA LYS A 713 6.69 12.28 -1.44
C LYS A 713 7.81 13.28 -1.35
N GLU A 714 7.65 14.23 -0.43
CA GLU A 714 8.61 15.30 -0.21
C GLU A 714 8.74 15.64 1.29
N TYR A 715 9.98 15.65 1.79
CA TYR A 715 10.33 16.04 3.14
C TYR A 715 11.20 17.31 3.11
N LEU A 716 10.89 18.28 3.96
CA LEU A 716 11.79 19.37 4.32
C LEU A 716 12.69 18.90 5.47
N TYR A 717 13.99 18.89 5.24
CA TYR A 717 15.01 18.55 6.21
C TYR A 717 15.62 19.81 6.83
N LEU A 718 15.67 19.88 8.16
CA LEU A 718 16.23 21.01 8.90
C LEU A 718 17.23 20.53 9.94
N GLU A 719 18.43 21.11 9.93
CA GLU A 719 19.47 20.90 10.96
C GLU A 719 19.67 22.12 11.84
N SER A 720 19.95 21.85 13.12
CA SER A 720 20.45 22.84 14.09
C SER A 720 21.67 22.27 14.80
N GLU A 721 22.79 22.99 14.68
CA GLU A 721 24.04 22.66 15.38
C GLU A 721 24.04 23.34 16.76
N ALA A 722 24.45 22.63 17.81
CA ALA A 722 24.73 23.24 19.10
C ALA A 722 26.16 23.81 19.07
N GLU A 723 26.35 25.11 19.35
CA GLU A 723 27.69 25.71 19.42
C GLU A 723 28.56 24.98 20.46
N THR A 724 29.57 24.25 20.00
CA THR A 724 30.66 23.77 20.86
C THR A 724 31.62 24.93 21.10
N ARG A 725 31.36 25.76 22.11
CA ARG A 725 32.40 26.60 22.70
C ARG A 725 33.43 25.71 23.38
N THR A 726 34.63 25.60 22.81
CA THR A 726 35.83 25.20 23.54
C THR A 726 36.01 26.18 24.71
N PRO A 727 36.25 25.76 25.95
CA PRO A 727 36.53 26.69 27.03
C PRO A 727 37.91 27.32 26.78
N ALA A 728 37.92 28.50 26.16
CA ALA A 728 39.05 29.40 26.29
C ALA A 728 38.97 30.01 27.69
N SER A 729 40.10 29.93 28.40
CA SER A 729 40.31 30.51 29.72
C SER A 729 39.98 32.00 29.76
N ASP A 730 39.39 32.38 30.89
CA ASP A 730 39.29 33.72 31.48
C ASP A 730 38.18 34.68 31.00
N PHE A 731 37.28 34.92 31.97
CA PHE A 731 36.44 36.08 32.24
C PHE A 731 35.91 36.91 31.05
N GLU A 732 34.62 36.73 30.73
CA GLU A 732 33.66 37.83 30.59
C GLU A 732 32.21 37.29 30.59
N THR A 733 31.33 37.92 31.37
CA THR A 733 29.90 37.62 31.46
C THR A 733 29.18 37.86 30.12
N PRO A 734 28.35 36.93 29.61
CA PRO A 734 27.66 37.14 28.34
C PRO A 734 26.49 38.12 28.49
N SER A 735 26.46 39.12 27.62
CA SER A 735 25.29 39.98 27.40
C SER A 735 24.25 39.28 26.51
N SER A 736 22.97 39.52 26.76
CA SER A 736 21.84 38.75 26.26
C SER A 736 21.40 39.08 24.83
N ARG A 737 22.31 39.21 23.87
CA ARG A 737 21.97 39.38 22.44
C ARG A 737 23.04 38.78 21.55
N ASP A 738 22.75 37.59 21.03
CA ASP A 738 23.13 37.02 19.72
C ASP A 738 23.25 35.50 19.83
N LEU A 739 22.12 34.82 19.58
CA LEU A 739 22.03 33.38 19.33
C LEU A 739 21.71 33.20 17.83
N SER A 740 22.70 33.36 16.96
CA SER A 740 22.54 33.06 15.53
C SER A 740 22.96 31.61 15.26
N SER A 741 22.08 30.63 15.55
CA SER A 741 22.28 29.25 15.09
C SER A 741 22.18 29.23 13.57
N THR A 742 23.25 28.88 12.85
CA THR A 742 23.18 28.59 11.41
C THR A 742 22.30 27.37 11.17
N ARG A 743 21.08 27.59 10.65
CA ARG A 743 20.19 26.51 10.20
C ARG A 743 20.60 26.08 8.79
N LYS A 744 20.84 24.78 8.59
CA LYS A 744 21.02 24.19 7.25
C LYS A 744 19.71 23.49 6.87
N GLY A 745 19.25 23.71 5.65
CA GLY A 745 18.00 23.14 5.13
C GLY A 745 18.25 22.37 3.83
N ALA A 746 17.53 21.27 3.63
CA ALA A 746 17.53 20.54 2.37
C ALA A 746 16.13 20.01 2.07
N VAL A 747 15.83 19.76 0.81
CA VAL A 747 14.61 19.08 0.38
C VAL A 747 14.96 17.66 -0.03
N TYR A 748 14.21 16.69 0.48
CA TYR A 748 14.31 15.29 0.11
C TYR A 748 13.05 14.90 -0.65
N ARG A 749 13.18 14.30 -1.84
CA ARG A 749 12.03 13.78 -2.60
C ARG A 749 12.23 12.33 -2.97
N LEU A 750 11.14 11.57 -2.88
CA LEU A 750 11.08 10.17 -3.27
C LEU A 750 10.44 10.06 -4.66
N VAL A 751 11.07 9.34 -5.58
CA VAL A 751 10.44 8.93 -6.84
C VAL A 751 9.68 7.63 -6.63
N GLY A 752 8.37 7.68 -6.87
CA GLY A 752 7.47 6.54 -6.74
C GLY A 752 7.54 5.55 -7.92
N ASP A 753 6.67 4.55 -7.86
CA ASP A 753 6.58 3.48 -8.87
C ASP A 753 6.14 3.97 -10.26
N GLU A 754 5.43 5.09 -10.33
CA GLU A 754 4.95 5.72 -11.58
C GLU A 754 6.03 6.56 -12.28
N GLY A 755 7.27 6.53 -11.78
CA GLY A 755 8.39 7.41 -12.16
C GLY A 755 8.39 7.90 -13.61
N GLY A 756 8.41 9.23 -13.75
CA GLY A 756 8.43 9.96 -15.01
C GLY A 756 8.45 11.47 -14.75
N GLY A 757 9.59 12.01 -14.30
CA GLY A 757 9.81 13.47 -14.35
C GLY A 757 9.99 13.95 -15.80
N PRO A 758 9.83 15.24 -16.09
CA PRO A 758 9.86 15.76 -17.45
C PRO A 758 11.21 15.43 -18.11
N GLN A 759 11.16 14.73 -19.25
CA GLN A 759 12.26 14.75 -20.22
C GLN A 759 12.27 16.13 -20.87
N ASN A 760 12.71 17.17 -20.16
CA ASN A 760 13.01 18.45 -20.79
C ASN A 760 14.52 18.74 -20.72
N THR A 761 15.13 18.49 -21.87
CA THR A 761 16.25 19.20 -22.52
C THR A 761 17.34 19.82 -21.64
N ASP A 762 18.56 19.31 -21.87
CA ASP A 762 19.87 19.84 -21.51
C ASP A 762 20.23 19.84 -20.00
N SER A 763 21.04 18.84 -19.62
CA SER A 763 21.82 18.65 -18.38
C SER A 763 21.16 17.91 -17.18
N GLY A 764 21.12 16.56 -17.24
CA GLY A 764 20.99 15.69 -16.06
C GLY A 764 20.72 14.20 -16.37
N PRO A 765 21.15 13.23 -15.54
CA PRO A 765 20.77 11.83 -15.70
C PRO A 765 19.26 11.65 -15.46
N GLY A 766 18.58 10.90 -16.35
CA GLY A 766 17.13 10.71 -16.30
C GLY A 766 16.63 10.16 -14.95
N VAL A 767 15.44 10.61 -14.53
CA VAL A 767 14.81 10.22 -13.27
C VAL A 767 14.51 8.71 -13.28
N GLN A 768 15.16 7.96 -12.39
CA GLN A 768 14.94 6.52 -12.23
C GLN A 768 14.08 6.25 -11.00
N GLY A 769 13.11 5.34 -11.12
CA GLY A 769 12.24 4.92 -10.01
C GLY A 769 13.05 4.39 -8.81
N GLY A 770 12.57 4.67 -7.60
CA GLY A 770 13.18 4.18 -6.36
C GLY A 770 14.46 4.90 -5.93
N GLN A 771 14.72 6.09 -6.46
CA GLN A 771 15.76 6.98 -5.97
C GLN A 771 15.21 8.00 -4.97
N ILE A 772 16.03 8.38 -4.00
CA ILE A 772 15.78 9.51 -3.11
C ILE A 772 16.71 10.63 -3.55
N TYR A 773 16.15 11.80 -3.87
CA TYR A 773 16.91 12.94 -4.33
C TYR A 773 17.01 14.00 -3.24
N VAL A 774 18.15 14.66 -3.18
CA VAL A 774 18.46 15.69 -2.19
C VAL A 774 18.82 17.00 -2.90
N TRP A 775 18.14 18.08 -2.53
CA TRP A 775 18.41 19.44 -3.01
C TRP A 775 18.86 20.31 -1.84
N ASP A 776 19.93 21.07 -2.03
CA ASP A 776 20.40 22.04 -1.05
C ASP A 776 19.54 23.30 -1.17
N ASP A 777 18.88 23.72 -0.09
CA ASP A 777 18.07 24.91 -0.07
C ASP A 777 18.88 26.08 0.51
N HIS A 778 19.67 26.72 -0.36
CA HIS A 778 20.36 27.96 -0.02
C HIS A 778 19.46 29.21 -0.10
N ALA A 779 18.13 29.07 -0.26
CA ALA A 779 17.21 30.19 -0.48
C ALA A 779 15.94 30.16 0.39
N TRP A 780 15.92 29.44 1.52
CA TRP A 780 14.83 29.54 2.48
C TRP A 780 15.03 30.70 3.46
N ASP A 781 14.35 31.81 3.20
CA ASP A 781 14.28 32.92 4.16
C ASP A 781 13.23 32.59 5.26
N ALA A 782 13.71 32.28 6.46
CA ALA A 782 12.88 31.76 7.55
C ALA A 782 11.83 32.75 8.09
N ALA A 783 11.80 33.98 7.60
CA ALA A 783 10.92 35.04 8.07
C ALA A 783 9.52 35.03 7.43
N THR A 784 9.34 34.47 6.23
CA THR A 784 8.07 34.61 5.47
C THR A 784 7.23 33.34 5.40
N GLY A 785 7.80 32.15 5.63
CA GLY A 785 7.07 30.87 5.58
C GLY A 785 6.42 30.56 4.23
N LEU A 786 6.72 31.36 3.21
CA LEU A 786 6.23 31.31 1.85
C LEU A 786 7.44 31.53 0.95
N GLY A 787 7.61 30.65 -0.04
CA GLY A 787 8.55 30.91 -1.13
C GLY A 787 8.24 32.28 -1.73
N ASP A 788 9.26 33.13 -1.85
CA ASP A 788 9.14 34.52 -2.26
C ASP A 788 8.41 34.62 -3.60
N THR A 789 7.14 35.04 -3.58
CA THR A 789 6.41 35.51 -4.76
C THR A 789 6.67 37.00 -4.87
N ARG A 790 7.86 37.37 -5.34
CA ARG A 790 8.16 38.74 -5.77
C ARG A 790 8.10 38.83 -7.28
N ASP A 791 6.90 39.24 -7.70
CA ASP A 791 6.55 40.25 -8.70
C ASP A 791 7.43 40.40 -9.96
N ASP A 792 6.74 40.27 -11.09
CA ASP A 792 7.20 40.48 -12.46
C ASP A 792 7.75 41.90 -12.68
N GLY A 793 8.97 42.01 -13.20
CA GLY A 793 9.52 43.31 -13.55
C GLY A 793 10.90 43.28 -14.20
N GLN A 794 10.95 42.88 -15.49
CA GLN A 794 12.01 43.18 -16.47
C GLN A 794 13.47 43.09 -16.00
N GLY A 795 14.14 41.98 -16.34
CA GLY A 795 15.61 41.97 -16.43
C GLY A 795 16.28 40.59 -16.39
N GLY A 796 16.45 39.96 -17.55
CA GLY A 796 17.46 38.90 -17.77
C GLY A 796 17.11 37.51 -17.22
N ALA A 797 16.76 36.60 -18.13
CA ALA A 797 16.71 35.16 -17.87
C ALA A 797 18.12 34.63 -17.55
N GLY A 798 18.51 34.65 -16.28
CA GLY A 798 19.52 33.76 -15.71
C GLY A 798 18.77 32.77 -14.83
N SER A 799 18.73 31.49 -15.21
CA SER A 799 18.04 30.47 -14.43
C SER A 799 18.64 30.37 -13.03
N LEU A 800 17.80 30.47 -12.00
CA LEU A 800 18.02 29.76 -10.75
C LEU A 800 17.94 28.28 -11.09
N ALA A 801 19.01 27.75 -11.70
CA ALA A 801 19.16 26.32 -11.90
C ALA A 801 19.07 25.67 -10.51
N ASP A 802 18.01 24.88 -10.31
CA ASP A 802 17.88 23.91 -9.25
C ASP A 802 19.22 23.18 -9.11
N ARG A 803 20.04 23.57 -8.12
CA ARG A 803 21.30 22.86 -7.87
C ARG A 803 20.96 21.56 -7.18
N PHE A 804 20.69 20.56 -8.00
CA PHE A 804 20.67 19.18 -7.59
C PHE A 804 21.94 18.84 -6.82
N ALA A 805 21.81 18.42 -5.55
CA ALA A 805 22.99 18.03 -4.79
C ALA A 805 23.44 16.63 -5.21
N TYR A 806 22.56 15.62 -5.12
CA TYR A 806 22.82 14.23 -5.54
C TYR A 806 21.56 13.34 -5.44
N GLY A 807 21.55 12.21 -6.15
CA GLY A 807 20.57 11.12 -6.00
C GLY A 807 21.16 9.96 -5.19
N LEU A 808 20.37 9.39 -4.27
CA LEU A 808 20.73 8.22 -3.49
C LEU A 808 20.29 6.94 -4.21
N GLN A 809 21.28 6.15 -4.63
CA GLN A 809 21.06 4.81 -5.13
C GLN A 809 20.97 3.83 -3.95
N VAL A 810 19.76 3.40 -3.62
CA VAL A 810 19.48 2.47 -2.52
C VAL A 810 19.81 1.04 -2.95
N ARG A 811 20.52 0.31 -2.09
CA ARG A 811 20.86 -1.11 -2.27
C ARG A 811 19.87 -2.00 -1.49
N PRO A 812 19.81 -3.32 -1.78
CA PRO A 812 19.03 -4.25 -0.97
C PRO A 812 19.38 -4.23 0.51
N ALA A 813 18.37 -4.55 1.33
CA ALA A 813 18.57 -4.78 2.75
C ALA A 813 19.34 -6.08 3.00
N ILE A 814 20.16 -6.11 4.04
CA ILE A 814 20.92 -7.28 4.48
C ILE A 814 20.53 -7.63 5.91
N SER A 815 20.16 -8.88 6.16
CA SER A 815 19.83 -9.40 7.49
C SER A 815 21.04 -9.36 8.44
N LEU A 816 20.84 -8.76 9.62
CA LEU A 816 21.85 -8.68 10.67
C LEU A 816 21.65 -9.84 11.67
N GLY A 817 22.77 -10.40 12.16
CA GLY A 817 22.74 -11.47 13.16
C GLY A 817 22.35 -10.96 14.56
N PRO A 818 21.95 -11.87 15.47
CA PRO A 818 21.59 -11.52 16.84
C PRO A 818 22.74 -10.90 17.64
N ASP A 819 24.00 -11.22 17.31
CA ASP A 819 25.19 -10.77 18.05
C ASP A 819 25.73 -9.38 17.64
N ALA A 820 25.05 -8.66 16.73
CA ALA A 820 25.43 -7.29 16.35
C ALA A 820 25.11 -6.24 17.45
N GLU A 821 24.95 -6.68 18.70
CA GLU A 821 24.44 -5.91 19.83
C GLU A 821 25.52 -5.19 20.67
N HIS A 822 26.80 -5.25 20.29
CA HIS A 822 27.87 -4.77 21.18
C HIS A 822 28.11 -3.25 21.24
N ASP A 823 27.41 -2.42 20.45
CA ASP A 823 27.66 -0.97 20.38
C ASP A 823 26.51 -0.07 20.88
N MET A 824 25.49 -0.61 21.57
CA MET A 824 24.36 0.19 22.07
C MET A 824 24.18 0.01 23.57
N GLU A 825 24.38 1.10 24.33
CA GLU A 825 24.20 1.13 25.78
C GLU A 825 22.84 0.57 26.20
N SER A 826 22.91 -0.35 27.16
CA SER A 826 21.82 -1.16 27.68
C SER A 826 20.68 -0.35 28.31
N GLY A 827 19.52 -0.35 27.66
CA GLY A 827 18.23 -0.01 28.27
C GLY A 827 17.39 -1.28 28.41
N THR A 828 17.08 -1.64 29.65
CA THR A 828 16.33 -2.84 30.08
C THR A 828 14.95 -2.95 29.43
N ASP A 829 14.69 -4.07 28.75
CA ASP A 829 13.38 -4.74 28.76
C ASP A 829 13.55 -6.19 28.25
N GLY A 830 13.48 -7.14 29.19
CA GLY A 830 13.56 -8.57 28.93
C GLY A 830 12.27 -9.11 28.31
N VAL A 831 12.25 -9.25 26.99
CA VAL A 831 11.46 -10.25 26.28
C VAL A 831 12.32 -10.71 25.08
N GLU A 832 12.96 -11.87 25.22
CA GLU A 832 13.67 -12.56 24.14
C GLU A 832 12.67 -12.92 23.02
N GLY A 833 12.61 -12.08 22.00
CA GLY A 833 12.07 -12.42 20.70
C GLY A 833 13.10 -11.98 19.66
N HIS A 834 13.50 -12.88 18.77
CA HIS A 834 14.42 -12.61 17.68
C HIS A 834 14.04 -11.29 16.98
N ARG A 835 14.83 -10.22 17.19
CA ARG A 835 14.62 -8.95 16.50
C ARG A 835 15.20 -9.08 15.10
N SER A 836 14.34 -9.01 14.08
CA SER A 836 14.79 -8.95 12.70
C SER A 836 15.32 -7.54 12.43
N ARG A 837 16.63 -7.37 12.56
CA ARG A 837 17.33 -6.13 12.19
C ARG A 837 17.93 -6.26 10.80
N PHE A 838 17.95 -5.15 10.08
CA PHE A 838 18.47 -5.09 8.73
C PHE A 838 19.37 -3.86 8.56
N SER A 839 20.37 -3.99 7.69
CA SER A 839 21.15 -2.84 7.21
C SER A 839 20.80 -2.56 5.75
N VAL A 840 20.64 -1.29 5.41
CA VAL A 840 20.47 -0.84 4.03
C VAL A 840 21.54 0.17 3.70
N HIS A 841 22.19 0.00 2.56
CA HIS A 841 23.22 0.90 2.08
C HIS A 841 22.69 1.77 0.96
N ALA A 842 23.12 3.03 0.88
CA ALA A 842 22.87 3.88 -0.27
C ALA A 842 24.10 4.75 -0.58
N SER A 843 24.24 5.18 -1.82
CA SER A 843 25.33 6.08 -2.22
C SER A 843 24.85 7.17 -3.16
N GLY A 844 25.46 8.35 -3.10
CA GLY A 844 25.21 9.47 -4.01
C GLY A 844 26.50 10.17 -4.43
N GLN A 845 26.45 10.92 -5.54
CA GLN A 845 27.58 11.66 -6.08
C GLN A 845 27.15 13.04 -6.60
N SER A 846 28.01 14.05 -6.42
CA SER A 846 27.72 15.45 -6.80
C SER A 846 27.50 15.58 -8.31
N CYS A 847 26.56 16.43 -8.72
CA CYS A 847 26.29 16.72 -10.13
C CYS A 847 26.78 18.10 -10.59
N ASP A 848 27.50 18.84 -9.75
CA ASP A 848 27.89 20.24 -9.99
C ASP A 848 29.00 20.46 -11.05
N GLY A 849 29.42 19.41 -11.76
CA GLY A 849 30.45 19.50 -12.81
C GLY A 849 31.84 19.90 -12.30
N SER A 850 32.06 19.90 -10.98
CA SER A 850 33.36 20.20 -10.40
C SER A 850 34.39 19.11 -10.73
N ASN A 851 35.67 19.50 -10.88
CA ASN A 851 36.78 18.57 -11.15
C ASN A 851 37.09 17.61 -9.98
N THR A 852 36.35 17.71 -8.87
CA THR A 852 36.57 16.98 -7.63
C THR A 852 35.24 16.39 -7.14
N PRO A 853 34.87 15.17 -7.60
CA PRO A 853 33.58 14.58 -7.25
C PRO A 853 33.51 14.30 -5.75
N VAL A 854 32.46 14.83 -5.11
CA VAL A 854 32.07 14.47 -3.74
C VAL A 854 31.18 13.24 -3.79
N THR A 855 31.49 12.24 -2.97
CA THR A 855 30.67 11.03 -2.82
C THR A 855 30.13 10.90 -1.40
N TRP A 856 28.88 10.48 -1.29
CA TRP A 856 28.24 10.19 -0.02
C TRP A 856 27.91 8.70 0.07
N GLU A 857 28.19 8.11 1.23
CA GLU A 857 27.77 6.76 1.58
C GLU A 857 26.87 6.79 2.81
N TYR A 858 25.74 6.12 2.71
CA TYR A 858 24.72 6.03 3.74
C TYR A 858 24.57 4.59 4.20
N ARG A 859 24.41 4.41 5.51
CA ARG A 859 24.01 3.12 6.10
C ARG A 859 22.82 3.36 7.02
N PHE A 860 21.68 2.77 6.70
CA PHE A 860 20.46 2.79 7.52
C PHE A 860 20.34 1.47 8.27
N VAL A 861 20.16 1.52 9.59
CA VAL A 861 19.91 0.35 10.44
C VAL A 861 18.44 0.34 10.82
N LEU A 862 17.74 -0.75 10.52
CA LEU A 862 16.31 -0.92 10.74
C LEU A 862 16.02 -1.97 11.82
N ASP A 863 15.01 -1.72 12.67
CA ASP A 863 14.29 -2.71 13.49
C ASP A 863 12.91 -2.94 12.85
N GLY A 864 12.71 -4.10 12.21
CA GLY A 864 11.53 -4.36 11.38
C GLY A 864 11.41 -3.34 10.24
N VAL A 865 10.46 -2.42 10.35
CA VAL A 865 10.19 -1.37 9.34
C VAL A 865 10.61 0.05 9.77
N SER A 866 11.26 0.18 10.93
CA SER A 866 11.67 1.48 11.51
C SER A 866 13.19 1.67 11.42
N VAL A 867 13.66 2.80 10.90
CA VAL A 867 15.07 3.18 11.00
C VAL A 867 15.33 3.66 12.42
N ILE A 868 16.36 3.11 13.05
CA ILE A 868 16.77 3.45 14.43
C ILE A 868 18.07 4.25 14.47
N ARG A 869 18.91 4.07 13.44
CA ARG A 869 20.20 4.75 13.28
C ARG A 869 20.49 4.87 11.80
N TRP A 870 21.07 5.98 11.38
CA TRP A 870 21.72 6.05 10.08
C TRP A 870 23.05 6.79 10.14
N GLU A 871 23.95 6.39 9.27
CA GLU A 871 25.30 6.92 9.16
C GLU A 871 25.46 7.58 7.80
N CYS A 872 26.19 8.69 7.75
CA CYS A 872 26.59 9.33 6.50
C CYS A 872 28.09 9.62 6.51
N LEU A 873 28.75 9.18 5.44
CA LEU A 873 30.15 9.41 5.15
C LEU A 873 30.27 10.28 3.90
N GLU A 874 30.99 11.39 4.01
CA GLU A 874 31.25 12.34 2.92
C GLU A 874 32.74 12.31 2.55
N ASN A 875 33.04 12.01 1.28
CA ASN A 875 34.42 11.97 0.78
C ASN A 875 34.65 13.09 -0.24
N GLU A 876 35.52 14.05 0.11
CA GLU A 876 35.96 15.13 -0.78
C GLU A 876 37.39 14.86 -1.31
N ASN A 877 37.56 14.79 -2.63
CA ASN A 877 38.89 14.65 -3.24
C ASN A 877 39.44 16.02 -3.66
N LEU A 878 40.18 16.73 -2.79
CA LEU A 878 40.78 18.03 -3.15
C LEU A 878 42.15 17.87 -3.85
N SER A 879 42.48 18.79 -4.75
CA SER A 879 43.75 18.82 -5.51
C SER A 879 45.00 19.10 -4.65
N ALA A 880 44.83 19.63 -3.43
CA ALA A 880 45.91 20.00 -2.50
C ALA A 880 46.01 19.08 -1.25
N GLY A 881 45.26 17.97 -1.20
CA GLY A 881 45.24 17.03 -0.06
C GLY A 881 43.92 16.26 0.04
N ARG A 882 43.88 15.10 0.71
CA ARG A 882 42.62 14.35 0.93
C ARG A 882 41.91 14.90 2.17
N ARG A 883 40.76 15.56 2.00
CA ARG A 883 39.87 15.90 3.13
C ARG A 883 38.80 14.81 3.25
N ARG A 884 38.83 14.05 4.35
CA ARG A 884 37.87 12.96 4.59
C ARG A 884 36.92 13.35 5.71
N ARG A 885 35.72 13.83 5.38
CA ARG A 885 34.71 14.25 6.37
C ARG A 885 33.85 13.04 6.78
N THR A 886 34.16 12.41 7.91
CA THR A 886 33.76 11.01 8.19
C THR A 886 32.84 10.83 9.39
N GLU A 887 31.77 10.07 9.15
CA GLU A 887 30.81 9.47 10.11
C GLU A 887 29.98 10.47 10.90
N THR A 888 28.96 11.03 10.24
CA THR A 888 27.82 11.62 10.95
C THR A 888 26.85 10.49 11.29
N VAL A 889 26.64 10.23 12.58
CA VAL A 889 25.68 9.23 13.06
C VAL A 889 24.45 9.95 13.56
N TYR A 890 23.31 9.67 12.93
CA TYR A 890 21.99 10.11 13.34
C TYR A 890 21.31 8.97 14.09
N VAL A 891 20.89 9.24 15.31
CA VAL A 891 20.13 8.32 16.16
C VAL A 891 18.77 8.96 16.40
N ARG A 892 17.72 8.18 16.14
CA ARG A 892 16.34 8.66 16.16
C ARG A 892 15.87 8.98 17.58
#